data_AF-A0A1G4M9Z2-F1
#
_entry.id   AF-A0A1G4M9Z2-F1
#
_cell.length_a   1.000
_cell.length_b   1.000
_cell.length_c   1.000
_cell.angle_alpha   90.00
_cell.angle_beta   90.00
_cell.angle_gamma   90.00
#
_symmetry.space_group_name_H-M   'P 1'
#
loop_
_entity.id
_entity.type
_entity.pdbx_description
1 polymer ?
#
loop_
_entity_poly.entity_id
_entity_poly.type
_entity_poly.pdbx_seq_one_letter_code
_entity_poly.pdbx_strand_id
1 'polypeptide(L)'
;MESIDTLCGNLTRAFEEQNDDVLSLITIIDLYASEVNRAGSLKDKVKFLKTLLHELQNNKHVVQEIGWDLPKPLLKFIDLGNIDFHTRLLDNEIMATVVRCFNEIALFGNAKECFLTGCELLSELKMGNDIENENESSHEEQQGDDTEKESTADETSIEEKNSPDKSTKGEESSSSSEDSDETSSATASYVAPAIQREPEESILEVRLHLLFELINTTIKRIFTLYPSSFLATAVGAMFTFCRNNAGDLEDGFFVLKRIYLFCRGYIPPQTTLDKVTDVSEEERTTIIEDENCLQRKLLRSLLTFSLAQWLKQRRLLWVMSYYAALKKTTVPFNFNEYYKYMTDLVSRCYQLSLSFDIDIKNEFITQCVDESKRIYQSLPKEDEIVNEQAKRAISQVVYQLAYTYNLQKMVNEKNLSLDPAGVLILATQHFTETGKIIYPDMDLGSAIYMYLRFVTPAMFADDTEDYCCVTEASNFWIWVSVTTSSCSTNKEKVKAIPSYLQIAFLQLVLLSASKRVRGEERMVHFTLLTRILCLMPEEIVFEFIQDTLLSCPFEEMKCCILGILKDLMVNTRSSAAEVADNLSKLSLSEKDGSSKRPVLPPRPYILVNDDRMAVLHSLAMMSIETTKSELNPNNLRLLLTYLHFFTKLQPNWDKHLLTEINKETSKMLERHPKDEIPEFTFVKIANDNLGELLKN
;
A
#
# COMPACT_ATOMS: atom_id res chain seq x y z
N MET A 1 32.48 33.40 -13.31
CA MET A 1 33.27 32.41 -12.58
C MET A 1 34.72 32.83 -12.66
N GLU A 2 35.37 33.03 -11.51
CA GLU A 2 36.84 33.10 -11.46
C GLU A 2 37.47 31.80 -12.01
N SER A 3 38.76 31.81 -12.36
CA SER A 3 39.42 30.58 -12.84
C SER A 3 39.35 29.48 -11.78
N ILE A 4 39.07 28.24 -12.17
CA ILE A 4 39.05 27.13 -11.22
C ILE A 4 40.39 26.98 -10.47
N ASP A 5 41.50 27.33 -11.13
CA ASP A 5 42.84 27.35 -10.53
C ASP A 5 42.97 28.42 -9.45
N THR A 6 42.37 29.61 -9.64
CA THR A 6 42.40 30.66 -8.63
C THR A 6 41.50 30.32 -7.45
N LEU A 7 40.31 29.75 -7.70
CA LEU A 7 39.42 29.29 -6.64
C LEU A 7 40.04 28.15 -5.81
N CYS A 8 40.66 27.16 -6.45
CA CYS A 8 41.37 26.08 -5.73
C CYS A 8 42.58 26.62 -4.95
N GLY A 9 43.36 27.54 -5.52
CA GLY A 9 44.48 28.17 -4.82
C GLY A 9 44.04 28.99 -3.60
N ASN A 10 42.94 29.74 -3.74
CA ASN A 10 42.33 30.49 -2.65
C ASN A 10 41.78 29.57 -1.56
N LEU A 11 41.21 28.41 -1.93
CA LEU A 11 40.73 27.40 -0.99
C LEU A 11 41.89 26.81 -0.16
N THR A 12 42.96 26.37 -0.80
CA THR A 12 44.16 25.87 -0.09
C THR A 12 44.73 26.94 0.84
N ARG A 13 44.84 28.18 0.37
CA ARG A 13 45.30 29.30 1.20
C ARG A 13 44.37 29.56 2.39
N ALA A 14 43.05 29.44 2.22
CA ALA A 14 42.09 29.60 3.31
C ALA A 14 42.25 28.52 4.39
N PHE A 15 42.53 27.27 4.01
CA PHE A 15 42.86 26.20 4.97
C PHE A 15 44.16 26.46 5.74
N GLU A 16 45.13 27.15 5.14
CA GLU A 16 46.40 27.54 5.79
C GLU A 16 46.26 28.78 6.69
N GLU A 17 45.57 29.82 6.22
CA GLU A 17 45.51 31.14 6.85
C GLU A 17 44.35 31.30 7.86
N GLN A 18 43.25 30.56 7.68
CA GLN A 18 42.03 30.68 8.49
C GLN A 18 41.71 29.40 9.28
N ASN A 19 42.72 28.58 9.57
CA ASN A 19 42.55 27.38 10.39
C ASN A 19 41.95 27.65 11.79
N ASP A 20 42.19 28.86 12.33
CA ASP A 20 41.66 29.33 13.61
C ASP A 20 40.31 30.07 13.48
N ASP A 21 39.96 30.58 12.28
CA ASP A 21 38.69 31.25 11.98
C ASP A 21 37.77 30.34 11.17
N VAL A 22 37.24 29.34 11.88
CA VAL A 22 36.37 28.27 11.40
C VAL A 22 35.16 28.80 10.62
N LEU A 23 34.57 29.93 11.04
CA LEU A 23 33.36 30.49 10.43
C LEU A 23 33.64 31.12 9.07
N SER A 24 34.74 31.88 8.96
CA SER A 24 35.18 32.45 7.69
C SER A 24 35.54 31.35 6.69
N LEU A 25 36.22 30.29 7.14
CA LEU A 25 36.58 29.15 6.30
C LEU A 25 35.35 28.43 5.73
N ILE A 26 34.34 28.16 6.57
CA ILE A 26 33.06 27.58 6.13
C ILE A 26 32.38 28.45 5.09
N THR A 27 32.29 29.76 5.35
CA THR A 27 31.65 30.72 4.43
C THR A 27 32.33 30.75 3.07
N ILE A 28 33.67 30.70 3.06
CA ILE A 28 34.46 30.61 1.83
C ILE A 28 34.17 29.31 1.08
N ILE A 29 34.13 28.17 1.80
CA ILE A 29 33.83 26.87 1.20
C ILE A 29 32.43 26.87 0.58
N ASP A 30 31.40 27.34 1.28
CA ASP A 30 30.03 27.35 0.77
C ASP A 30 29.85 28.32 -0.41
N LEU A 31 30.46 29.51 -0.35
CA LEU A 31 30.46 30.47 -1.45
C LEU A 31 31.11 29.88 -2.71
N TYR A 32 32.31 29.30 -2.57
CA TYR A 32 33.03 28.71 -3.69
C TYR A 32 32.35 27.44 -4.21
N ALA A 33 31.82 26.59 -3.32
CA ALA A 33 31.05 25.42 -3.69
C ALA A 33 29.81 25.80 -4.52
N SER A 34 29.07 26.82 -4.07
CA SER A 34 27.90 27.33 -4.77
C SER A 34 28.25 27.96 -6.12
N GLU A 35 29.32 28.76 -6.20
CA GLU A 35 29.78 29.34 -7.47
C GLU A 35 30.21 28.28 -8.49
N VAL A 36 31.02 27.30 -8.05
CA VAL A 36 31.53 26.22 -8.90
C VAL A 36 30.40 25.29 -9.34
N ASN A 37 29.44 24.97 -8.45
CA ASN A 37 28.34 24.11 -8.83
C ASN A 37 27.38 24.79 -9.83
N ARG A 38 27.14 26.10 -9.70
CA ARG A 38 26.25 26.84 -10.60
C ARG A 38 26.88 27.14 -11.97
N ALA A 39 28.17 27.53 -12.00
CA ALA A 39 28.79 28.07 -13.21
C ALA A 39 29.94 27.23 -13.78
N GLY A 40 30.45 26.23 -13.04
CA GLY A 40 31.60 25.42 -13.43
C GLY A 40 31.26 24.28 -14.38
N SER A 41 32.21 23.93 -15.25
CA SER A 41 32.11 22.70 -16.05
C SER A 41 32.25 21.45 -15.17
N LEU A 42 31.84 20.28 -15.65
CA LEU A 42 32.02 19.00 -14.92
C LEU A 42 33.48 18.80 -14.46
N LYS A 43 34.45 19.18 -15.30
CA LYS A 43 35.88 19.09 -14.96
C LYS A 43 36.26 20.05 -13.85
N ASP A 44 35.68 21.24 -13.83
CA ASP A 44 35.93 22.24 -12.79
C ASP A 44 35.34 21.79 -11.45
N LYS A 45 34.11 21.24 -11.46
CA LYS A 45 33.45 20.65 -10.28
C LYS A 45 34.29 19.52 -9.69
N VAL A 46 34.74 18.59 -10.52
CA VAL A 46 35.63 17.49 -10.09
C VAL A 46 36.93 18.02 -9.50
N LYS A 47 37.55 19.02 -10.15
CA LYS A 47 38.82 19.61 -9.68
C LYS A 47 38.65 20.27 -8.32
N PHE A 48 37.60 21.07 -8.14
CA PHE A 48 37.25 21.68 -6.85
C PHE A 48 37.05 20.64 -5.76
N LEU A 49 36.22 19.62 -6.01
CA LEU A 49 35.93 18.57 -5.05
C LEU A 49 37.17 17.74 -4.67
N LYS A 50 38.08 17.48 -5.63
CA LYS A 50 39.36 16.81 -5.35
C LYS A 50 40.30 17.67 -4.50
N THR A 51 40.37 18.97 -4.76
CA THR A 51 41.12 19.92 -3.92
C THR A 51 40.54 19.93 -2.51
N LEU A 52 39.21 20.08 -2.38
CA LEU A 52 38.54 20.07 -1.07
C LEU A 52 38.80 18.76 -0.33
N LEU A 53 38.66 17.61 -0.98
CA LEU A 53 38.96 16.30 -0.39
C LEU A 53 40.41 16.22 0.12
N HIS A 54 41.36 16.73 -0.67
CA HIS A 54 42.77 16.75 -0.27
C HIS A 54 42.98 17.59 1.00
N GLU A 55 42.37 18.77 1.08
CA GLU A 55 42.47 19.62 2.27
C GLU A 55 41.81 18.98 3.50
N LEU A 56 40.67 18.31 3.34
CA LEU A 56 40.01 17.58 4.43
C LEU A 56 40.89 16.42 4.96
N GLN A 57 41.59 15.71 4.07
CA GLN A 57 42.47 14.60 4.44
C GLN A 57 43.72 15.06 5.20
N ASN A 58 44.28 16.20 4.81
CA ASN A 58 45.49 16.76 5.42
C ASN A 58 45.20 17.46 6.76
N ASN A 59 44.04 18.11 6.89
CA ASN A 59 43.72 19.00 8.00
C ASN A 59 42.63 18.42 8.94
N LYS A 60 42.84 17.23 9.49
CA LYS A 60 41.84 16.52 10.31
C LYS A 60 41.30 17.30 11.50
N HIS A 61 42.13 18.13 12.13
CA HIS A 61 41.70 19.01 13.22
C HIS A 61 40.66 20.04 12.75
N VAL A 62 40.87 20.60 11.56
CA VAL A 62 39.92 21.54 10.96
C VAL A 62 38.62 20.82 10.63
N VAL A 63 38.69 19.60 10.05
CA VAL A 63 37.50 18.77 9.77
C VAL A 63 36.68 18.50 11.03
N GLN A 64 37.32 18.33 12.18
CA GLN A 64 36.61 18.16 13.45
C GLN A 64 35.69 19.35 13.76
N GLU A 65 36.11 20.58 13.47
CA GLU A 65 35.37 21.81 13.75
C GLU A 65 34.37 22.18 12.64
N ILE A 66 34.74 22.05 11.36
CA ILE A 66 33.87 22.47 10.22
C ILE A 66 33.01 21.35 9.64
N GLY A 67 33.33 20.08 9.95
CA GLY A 67 32.81 18.94 9.19
C GLY A 67 31.30 18.78 9.23
N TRP A 68 30.62 19.34 10.23
CA TRP A 68 29.17 19.24 10.35
C TRP A 68 28.41 20.14 9.38
N ASP A 69 29.00 21.23 8.88
CA ASP A 69 28.34 22.17 7.96
C ASP A 69 28.56 21.82 6.48
N LEU A 70 29.58 21.02 6.18
CA LEU A 70 29.93 20.58 4.83
C LEU A 70 28.95 19.63 4.11
N PRO A 71 28.14 18.79 4.78
CA PRO A 71 27.20 17.89 4.10
C PRO A 71 26.19 18.62 3.20
N LYS A 72 25.64 19.77 3.64
CA LYS A 72 24.64 20.54 2.88
C LYS A 72 25.17 21.01 1.51
N PRO A 73 26.31 21.72 1.42
CA PRO A 73 26.88 22.11 0.12
C PRO A 73 27.35 20.91 -0.71
N LEU A 74 27.82 19.82 -0.10
CA LEU A 74 28.24 18.62 -0.83
C LEU A 74 27.05 17.89 -1.51
N LEU A 75 25.88 17.83 -0.87
CA LEU A 75 24.69 17.23 -1.47
C LEU A 75 24.21 17.99 -2.72
N LYS A 76 24.45 19.30 -2.79
CA LYS A 76 24.11 20.13 -3.97
C LYS A 76 24.86 19.71 -5.24
N PHE A 77 26.04 19.08 -5.11
CA PHE A 77 26.76 18.54 -6.26
C PHE A 77 26.13 17.25 -6.82
N ILE A 78 25.25 16.59 -6.06
CA ILE A 78 24.52 15.40 -6.49
C ILE A 78 23.24 15.86 -7.17
N ASP A 79 23.34 16.18 -8.45
CA ASP A 79 22.28 16.76 -9.26
C ASP A 79 22.22 16.10 -10.66
N LEU A 80 21.07 16.19 -11.32
CA LEU A 80 20.81 15.63 -12.65
C LEU A 80 21.84 16.12 -13.67
N GLY A 81 22.21 17.40 -13.60
CA GLY A 81 23.21 17.99 -14.51
C GLY A 81 24.63 17.48 -14.29
N ASN A 82 24.91 16.84 -13.15
CA ASN A 82 26.24 16.41 -12.76
C ASN A 82 26.46 14.89 -12.87
N ILE A 83 25.40 14.11 -13.01
CA ILE A 83 25.43 12.66 -12.94
C ILE A 83 25.07 12.04 -14.29
N ASP A 84 25.98 11.22 -14.81
CA ASP A 84 25.74 10.40 -15.99
C ASP A 84 25.16 9.03 -15.58
N PHE A 85 23.84 8.90 -15.71
CA PHE A 85 23.08 7.68 -15.40
C PHE A 85 23.33 6.52 -16.37
N HIS A 86 24.03 6.74 -17.50
CA HIS A 86 24.44 5.66 -18.40
C HIS A 86 25.71 4.94 -17.95
N THR A 87 26.40 5.48 -16.94
CA THR A 87 27.60 4.89 -16.34
C THR A 87 27.31 4.36 -14.94
N ARG A 88 28.17 3.49 -14.40
CA ARG A 88 28.01 3.04 -13.01
C ARG A 88 28.24 4.25 -12.09
N LEU A 89 27.46 4.36 -11.02
CA LEU A 89 27.54 5.48 -10.07
C LEU A 89 28.96 5.72 -9.51
N LEU A 90 29.76 4.66 -9.34
CA LEU A 90 31.14 4.77 -8.86
C LEU A 90 32.13 5.25 -9.92
N ASP A 91 31.78 5.12 -11.21
CA ASP A 91 32.58 5.61 -12.33
C ASP A 91 32.34 7.11 -12.55
N ASN A 92 31.27 7.67 -11.98
CA ASN A 92 31.04 9.11 -11.96
C ASN A 92 32.00 9.79 -10.97
N GLU A 93 32.94 10.59 -11.49
CA GLU A 93 33.99 11.21 -10.68
C GLU A 93 33.47 12.19 -9.63
N ILE A 94 32.40 12.95 -9.92
CA ILE A 94 31.78 13.88 -8.97
C ILE A 94 31.23 13.06 -7.80
N MET A 95 30.39 12.06 -8.10
CA MET A 95 29.77 11.21 -7.11
C MET A 95 30.80 10.47 -6.24
N ALA A 96 31.81 9.86 -6.86
CA ALA A 96 32.88 9.18 -6.14
C ALA A 96 33.66 10.11 -5.21
N THR A 97 33.87 11.37 -5.61
CA THR A 97 34.59 12.35 -4.79
C THR A 97 33.71 12.85 -3.64
N VAL A 98 32.42 13.12 -3.87
CA VAL A 98 31.47 13.51 -2.81
C VAL A 98 31.36 12.42 -1.75
N VAL A 99 31.21 11.14 -2.14
CA VAL A 99 31.20 9.99 -1.21
C VAL A 99 32.46 9.98 -0.34
N ARG A 100 33.64 10.24 -0.93
CA ARG A 100 34.90 10.29 -0.19
C ARG A 100 34.93 11.45 0.81
N CYS A 101 34.45 12.64 0.44
CA CYS A 101 34.32 13.76 1.37
C CYS A 101 33.39 13.39 2.54
N PHE A 102 32.23 12.79 2.25
CA PHE A 102 31.30 12.30 3.28
C PHE A 102 31.97 11.29 4.23
N ASN A 103 32.78 10.37 3.71
CA ASN A 103 33.51 9.41 4.54
C ASN A 103 34.52 10.10 5.47
N GLU A 104 35.29 11.08 4.98
CA GLU A 104 36.23 11.84 5.83
C GLU A 104 35.49 12.62 6.92
N ILE A 105 34.38 13.28 6.57
CA ILE A 105 33.52 13.98 7.53
C ILE A 105 32.97 13.02 8.59
N ALA A 106 32.44 11.88 8.15
CA ALA A 106 31.85 10.87 9.04
C ALA A 106 32.88 10.26 10.01
N LEU A 107 34.16 10.20 9.63
CA LEU A 107 35.25 9.62 10.44
C LEU A 107 35.96 10.63 11.35
N PHE A 108 36.13 11.88 10.91
CA PHE A 108 36.96 12.87 11.60
C PHE A 108 36.18 14.11 12.08
N GLY A 109 35.00 14.38 11.54
CA GLY A 109 34.13 15.45 12.01
C GLY A 109 33.66 15.26 13.45
N ASN A 110 33.22 16.34 14.10
CA ASN A 110 32.55 16.27 15.41
C ASN A 110 31.32 15.38 15.32
N ALA A 111 31.39 14.22 15.98
CA ALA A 111 30.37 13.17 15.86
C ALA A 111 28.97 13.64 16.25
N LYS A 112 28.84 14.54 17.25
CA LYS A 112 27.54 15.00 17.72
C LYS A 112 26.90 15.95 16.72
N GLU A 113 27.63 16.96 16.28
CA GLU A 113 27.12 17.97 15.35
C GLU A 113 26.86 17.35 13.97
N CYS A 114 27.80 16.55 13.43
CA CYS A 114 27.59 15.85 12.16
C CYS A 114 26.38 14.90 12.20
N PHE A 115 26.11 14.27 13.35
CA PHE A 115 24.94 13.43 13.52
C PHE A 115 23.63 14.24 13.46
N LEU A 116 23.59 15.38 14.15
CA LEU A 116 22.41 16.26 14.17
C LEU A 116 22.13 16.82 12.78
N THR A 117 23.16 17.35 12.09
CA THR A 117 23.02 17.83 10.71
C THR A 117 22.59 16.72 9.76
N GLY A 118 23.12 15.50 9.92
CA GLY A 118 22.67 14.35 9.14
C GLY A 118 21.18 14.05 9.33
N CYS A 119 20.65 14.16 10.55
CA CYS A 119 19.23 13.96 10.86
C CYS A 119 18.35 15.11 10.34
N GLU A 120 18.81 16.35 10.41
CA GLU A 120 18.14 17.53 9.86
C GLU A 120 17.98 17.40 8.34
N LEU A 121 19.10 17.20 7.63
CA LEU A 121 19.11 17.03 6.17
C LEU A 121 18.27 15.83 5.72
N LEU A 122 18.23 14.75 6.50
CA LEU A 122 17.38 13.59 6.20
C LEU A 122 15.89 13.94 6.31
N SER A 123 15.51 14.79 7.27
CA SER A 123 14.13 15.21 7.49
C SER A 123 13.61 16.13 6.38
N GLU A 124 14.50 16.96 5.83
CA GLU A 124 14.22 17.92 4.76
C GLU A 124 14.23 17.31 3.35
N LEU A 125 14.78 16.10 3.22
CA LEU A 125 14.93 15.43 1.94
C LEU A 125 13.55 15.07 1.35
N LYS A 126 13.24 15.61 0.16
CA LYS A 126 12.00 15.38 -0.58
C LYS A 126 12.25 15.17 -2.07
N MET A 127 11.37 14.43 -2.74
CA MET A 127 11.34 14.40 -4.22
C MET A 127 11.10 15.81 -4.78
N GLY A 128 11.83 16.20 -5.82
CA GLY A 128 11.70 17.52 -6.45
C GLY A 128 12.24 18.72 -5.64
N ASN A 129 12.82 18.49 -4.44
CA ASN A 129 13.57 19.54 -3.75
C ASN A 129 14.94 19.71 -4.43
N ASP A 130 15.00 20.64 -5.38
CA ASP A 130 16.24 21.36 -5.61
C ASP A 130 16.55 22.14 -4.32
N ILE A 131 17.75 21.95 -3.76
CA ILE A 131 18.20 22.59 -2.52
C ILE A 131 18.50 24.10 -2.81
N GLU A 132 17.61 24.77 -3.55
CA GLU A 132 17.84 26.09 -4.16
C GLU A 132 17.03 27.25 -3.58
N ASN A 133 15.96 27.03 -2.80
CA ASN A 133 15.07 28.16 -2.43
C ASN A 133 15.01 28.50 -0.93
N GLU A 134 16.14 28.87 -0.33
CA GLU A 134 16.15 29.54 1.00
C GLU A 134 16.37 31.06 0.95
N ASN A 135 16.49 31.70 -0.22
CA ASN A 135 16.82 33.14 -0.29
C ASN A 135 15.87 34.05 -1.09
N GLU A 136 14.69 33.62 -1.52
CA GLU A 136 13.73 34.50 -2.23
C GLU A 136 12.26 34.36 -1.80
N SER A 137 11.95 34.46 -0.50
CA SER A 137 10.56 34.70 -0.07
C SER A 137 10.43 35.50 1.21
N SER A 138 11.03 36.69 1.23
CA SER A 138 10.49 37.81 2.00
C SER A 138 9.79 38.76 1.05
N HIS A 139 8.47 38.67 0.91
CA HIS A 139 7.54 39.81 0.91
C HIS A 139 6.08 39.36 0.67
N GLU A 140 5.30 39.56 1.73
CA GLU A 140 3.93 40.08 1.76
C GLU A 140 2.72 39.17 1.49
N GLU A 141 2.08 38.83 2.61
CA GLU A 141 0.64 38.71 2.78
C GLU A 141 -0.12 39.87 2.12
N GLN A 142 -1.16 39.57 1.34
CA GLN A 142 -2.37 40.40 1.30
C GLN A 142 -3.62 39.62 0.88
N GLN A 143 -4.69 39.88 1.63
CA GLN A 143 -6.05 39.37 1.57
C GLN A 143 -6.86 39.91 0.36
N GLY A 144 -7.97 39.23 0.06
CA GLY A 144 -9.19 39.80 -0.56
C GLY A 144 -9.51 39.20 -1.94
N ASP A 145 -10.50 38.33 -2.09
CA ASP A 145 -11.95 38.57 -2.17
C ASP A 145 -12.45 38.82 -3.63
N ASP A 146 -13.42 37.98 -4.02
CA ASP A 146 -14.39 37.97 -5.13
C ASP A 146 -14.16 38.78 -6.43
N THR A 147 -14.38 38.14 -7.60
CA THR A 147 -15.59 38.36 -8.45
C THR A 147 -15.48 37.60 -9.80
N GLU A 148 -16.60 36.99 -10.19
CA GLU A 148 -16.97 36.35 -11.46
C GLU A 148 -16.56 37.05 -12.77
N LYS A 149 -16.30 36.27 -13.83
CA LYS A 149 -16.95 36.42 -15.16
C LYS A 149 -16.69 35.27 -16.15
N GLU A 150 -17.79 34.87 -16.78
CA GLU A 150 -17.93 33.85 -17.83
C GLU A 150 -17.34 34.22 -19.21
N SER A 151 -17.29 33.16 -20.05
CA SER A 151 -17.38 33.14 -21.52
C SER A 151 -16.03 33.26 -22.25
N THR A 152 -15.70 32.48 -23.29
CA THR A 152 -16.46 31.68 -24.27
C THR A 152 -15.59 30.54 -24.83
N ALA A 153 -16.24 29.48 -25.27
CA ALA A 153 -15.70 28.42 -26.11
C ALA A 153 -15.10 28.93 -27.42
N ASP A 154 -14.07 28.24 -27.91
CA ASP A 154 -14.07 27.83 -29.32
C ASP A 154 -13.23 26.56 -29.53
N GLU A 155 -13.77 25.69 -30.36
CA GLU A 155 -13.33 24.34 -30.70
C GLU A 155 -12.13 24.36 -31.66
N THR A 156 -11.26 23.34 -31.58
CA THR A 156 -10.72 22.70 -32.79
C THR A 156 -10.11 21.33 -32.48
N SER A 157 -10.82 20.32 -32.96
CA SER A 157 -10.44 18.92 -33.16
C SER A 157 -9.35 18.72 -34.21
N ILE A 158 -8.59 17.62 -34.13
CA ILE A 158 -8.10 16.69 -35.19
C ILE A 158 -7.21 15.64 -34.48
N GLU A 159 -7.74 14.45 -34.18
CA GLU A 159 -7.71 13.19 -34.97
C GLU A 159 -6.35 12.47 -35.00
N GLU A 160 -6.26 11.42 -34.19
CA GLU A 160 -5.35 10.28 -34.35
C GLU A 160 -5.76 9.42 -35.55
N LYS A 161 -4.79 8.99 -36.36
CA LYS A 161 -4.97 7.94 -37.37
C LYS A 161 -3.99 6.79 -37.13
N ASN A 162 -4.53 5.69 -36.62
CA ASN A 162 -3.98 4.36 -36.78
C ASN A 162 -4.68 3.66 -37.95
N SER A 163 -3.92 3.00 -38.82
CA SER A 163 -4.41 1.98 -39.74
C SER A 163 -3.27 1.16 -40.37
N PRO A 164 -3.54 -0.06 -40.86
CA PRO A 164 -2.74 -1.23 -40.49
C PRO A 164 -2.11 -2.02 -41.66
N ASP A 165 -1.14 -2.85 -41.28
CA ASP A 165 -0.81 -4.22 -41.70
C ASP A 165 -0.63 -4.61 -43.20
N LYS A 166 0.54 -5.21 -43.51
CA LYS A 166 0.66 -6.29 -44.51
C LYS A 166 2.00 -7.04 -44.47
N SER A 167 1.88 -8.34 -44.22
CA SER A 167 2.80 -9.47 -44.39
C SER A 167 3.83 -9.44 -45.54
N THR A 168 5.05 -9.98 -45.34
CA THR A 168 5.66 -11.01 -46.23
C THR A 168 6.82 -11.78 -45.54
N LYS A 169 7.05 -13.00 -46.02
CA LYS A 169 7.89 -14.15 -45.59
C LYS A 169 9.43 -13.97 -45.67
N GLY A 170 10.16 -14.88 -44.99
CA GLY A 170 11.53 -15.34 -45.29
C GLY A 170 12.29 -15.76 -44.01
N GLU A 171 12.26 -17.04 -43.61
CA GLU A 171 13.29 -18.07 -43.84
C GLU A 171 14.52 -18.04 -42.90
N GLU A 172 14.58 -19.05 -42.02
CA GLU A 172 15.75 -19.92 -41.69
C GLU A 172 16.96 -19.29 -40.97
N SER A 173 17.56 -19.84 -39.90
CA SER A 173 17.94 -21.23 -39.63
C SER A 173 18.53 -21.42 -38.22
N SER A 174 18.45 -22.67 -37.75
CA SER A 174 19.13 -23.44 -36.68
C SER A 174 20.51 -22.95 -36.17
N SER A 175 20.90 -23.18 -34.91
CA SER A 175 21.36 -24.50 -34.37
C SER A 175 21.81 -24.38 -32.89
N SER A 176 21.25 -25.17 -31.96
CA SER A 176 21.86 -26.29 -31.20
C SER A 176 23.15 -25.94 -30.42
N SER A 177 23.08 -25.72 -29.10
CA SER A 177 23.30 -26.72 -28.02
C SER A 177 24.75 -27.14 -27.83
N GLU A 178 25.32 -26.85 -26.66
CA GLU A 178 26.31 -27.72 -26.00
C GLU A 178 26.26 -27.52 -24.49
N ASP A 179 26.26 -28.67 -23.80
CA ASP A 179 26.05 -28.85 -22.37
C ASP A 179 27.27 -28.44 -21.52
N SER A 180 26.91 -28.24 -20.25
CA SER A 180 27.69 -28.01 -19.05
C SER A 180 28.92 -28.88 -18.81
N ASP A 181 29.94 -28.29 -18.16
CA ASP A 181 30.56 -28.90 -16.98
C ASP A 181 31.09 -27.88 -15.94
N GLU A 182 30.64 -28.12 -14.72
CA GLU A 182 31.13 -27.88 -13.35
C GLU A 182 32.03 -26.69 -12.89
N THR A 183 31.56 -26.10 -11.79
CA THR A 183 32.25 -25.63 -10.55
C THR A 183 32.86 -24.23 -10.42
N SER A 184 32.25 -23.48 -9.47
CA SER A 184 32.88 -22.80 -8.31
C SER A 184 32.66 -21.28 -8.16
N SER A 185 32.53 -20.91 -6.88
CA SER A 185 32.73 -19.60 -6.28
C SER A 185 31.51 -18.69 -6.06
N ALA A 186 31.19 -18.57 -4.78
CA ALA A 186 30.24 -17.66 -4.18
C ALA A 186 30.72 -16.20 -4.25
N THR A 187 30.11 -15.43 -5.14
CA THR A 187 29.88 -13.99 -5.00
C THR A 187 28.70 -13.64 -5.90
N ALA A 188 27.48 -13.89 -5.41
CA ALA A 188 26.28 -13.45 -6.12
C ALA A 188 26.25 -11.91 -6.10
N SER A 189 26.82 -11.31 -7.14
CA SER A 189 26.65 -9.91 -7.50
C SER A 189 25.16 -9.62 -7.58
N TYR A 190 24.64 -8.94 -6.57
CA TYR A 190 23.29 -8.40 -6.55
C TYR A 190 23.14 -7.38 -7.67
N VAL A 191 22.49 -7.77 -8.76
CA VAL A 191 21.99 -6.84 -9.78
C VAL A 191 20.54 -6.56 -9.38
N ALA A 192 20.27 -5.35 -8.89
CA ALA A 192 18.90 -4.89 -8.67
C ALA A 192 18.14 -4.97 -10.02
N PRO A 193 16.87 -5.40 -10.04
CA PRO A 193 16.08 -5.41 -11.26
C PRO A 193 16.04 -4.00 -11.85
N ALA A 194 16.10 -3.90 -13.18
CA ALA A 194 15.98 -2.65 -13.91
C ALA A 194 14.54 -2.13 -13.81
N ILE A 195 14.18 -1.56 -12.65
CA ILE A 195 13.08 -0.62 -12.57
C ILE A 195 13.53 0.57 -13.44
N GLN A 196 12.70 0.99 -14.39
CA GLN A 196 12.93 2.25 -15.11
C GLN A 196 12.71 3.37 -14.10
N ARG A 197 13.76 3.68 -13.33
CA ARG A 197 13.73 4.70 -12.29
C ARG A 197 13.74 6.06 -12.94
N GLU A 198 12.94 6.97 -12.41
CA GLU A 198 13.12 8.36 -12.76
C GLU A 198 14.50 8.84 -12.28
N PRO A 199 15.20 9.65 -13.08
CA PRO A 199 16.51 10.19 -12.70
C PRO A 199 16.49 10.94 -11.36
N GLU A 200 15.39 11.65 -11.06
CA GLU A 200 15.17 12.39 -9.81
C GLU A 200 15.11 11.46 -8.59
N GLU A 201 14.38 10.35 -8.71
CA GLU A 201 14.33 9.31 -7.68
C GLU A 201 15.71 8.72 -7.39
N SER A 202 16.49 8.47 -8.44
CA SER A 202 17.84 7.92 -8.31
C SER A 202 18.78 8.87 -7.55
N ILE A 203 18.62 10.18 -7.72
CA ILE A 203 19.37 11.20 -6.95
C ILE A 203 18.95 11.17 -5.49
N LEU A 204 17.65 11.13 -5.23
CA LEU A 204 17.11 11.08 -3.87
C LEU A 204 17.65 9.85 -3.12
N GLU A 205 17.63 8.67 -3.74
CA GLU A 205 18.17 7.43 -3.17
C GLU A 205 19.65 7.54 -2.80
N VAL A 206 20.43 8.22 -3.65
CA VAL A 206 21.85 8.45 -3.43
C VAL A 206 22.09 9.41 -2.25
N ARG A 207 21.39 10.56 -2.23
CA ARG A 207 21.45 11.52 -1.12
C ARG A 207 21.04 10.85 0.19
N LEU A 208 19.95 10.08 0.16
CA LEU A 208 19.47 9.26 1.27
C LEU A 208 20.55 8.29 1.78
N HIS A 209 21.20 7.56 0.87
CA HIS A 209 22.25 6.61 1.25
C HIS A 209 23.40 7.28 1.99
N LEU A 210 23.89 8.42 1.49
CA LEU A 210 24.98 9.16 2.12
C LEU A 210 24.62 9.63 3.54
N LEU A 211 23.41 10.14 3.72
CA LEU A 211 22.91 10.58 5.02
C LEU A 211 22.78 9.40 6.00
N PHE A 212 22.27 8.25 5.55
CA PHE A 212 22.21 7.04 6.39
C PHE A 212 23.61 6.58 6.84
N GLU A 213 24.62 6.60 5.96
CA GLU A 213 25.99 6.23 6.33
C GLU A 213 26.63 7.25 7.28
N LEU A 214 26.38 8.55 7.06
CA LEU A 214 26.84 9.62 7.95
C LEU A 214 26.26 9.42 9.36
N ILE A 215 24.93 9.25 9.48
CA ILE A 215 24.23 9.02 10.74
C ILE A 215 24.76 7.74 11.43
N ASN A 216 24.87 6.62 10.69
CA ASN A 216 25.33 5.34 11.22
C ASN A 216 26.77 5.38 11.75
N THR A 217 27.64 6.14 11.10
CA THR A 217 29.05 6.24 11.47
C THR A 217 29.24 7.19 12.65
N THR A 218 28.54 8.32 12.65
CA THR A 218 28.65 9.35 13.68
C THR A 218 28.01 8.92 15.00
N ILE A 219 26.84 8.28 14.99
CA ILE A 219 26.15 7.86 16.23
C ILE A 219 27.00 6.93 17.10
N LYS A 220 27.81 6.06 16.48
CA LYS A 220 28.71 5.10 17.17
C LYS A 220 29.89 5.77 17.87
N ARG A 221 30.25 6.99 17.43
CA ARG A 221 31.37 7.79 17.94
C ARG A 221 30.94 8.75 19.06
N ILE A 222 29.65 8.90 19.31
CA ILE A 222 29.12 9.77 20.36
C ILE A 222 29.34 9.11 21.73
N PHE A 223 29.74 9.92 22.71
CA PHE A 223 29.90 9.51 24.09
C PHE A 223 28.76 10.09 24.94
N THR A 224 27.93 9.24 25.54
CA THR A 224 26.77 9.68 26.34
C THR A 224 26.31 8.61 27.33
N LEU A 225 25.62 9.06 28.38
CA LEU A 225 24.85 8.21 29.29
C LEU A 225 23.44 7.90 28.78
N TYR A 226 22.92 8.72 27.86
CA TYR A 226 21.54 8.65 27.36
C TYR A 226 21.51 8.40 25.85
N PRO A 227 21.93 7.22 25.37
CA PRO A 227 21.93 6.86 23.95
C PRO A 227 20.54 6.92 23.30
N SER A 228 19.47 6.67 24.06
CA SER A 228 18.09 6.71 23.55
C SER A 228 17.70 8.08 23.00
N SER A 229 18.22 9.18 23.55
CA SER A 229 17.94 10.53 23.06
C SER A 229 18.45 10.72 21.63
N PHE A 230 19.66 10.25 21.32
CA PHE A 230 20.22 10.35 19.98
C PHE A 230 19.48 9.42 19.02
N LEU A 231 19.19 8.19 19.45
CA LEU A 231 18.39 7.28 18.64
C LEU A 231 16.99 7.87 18.35
N ALA A 232 16.36 8.53 19.32
CA ALA A 232 15.07 9.18 19.13
C ALA A 232 15.14 10.29 18.08
N THR A 233 16.21 11.08 18.05
CA THR A 233 16.44 12.09 17.00
C THR A 233 16.57 11.45 15.61
N ALA A 234 17.36 10.37 15.48
CA ALA A 234 17.49 9.66 14.21
C ALA A 234 16.17 9.02 13.75
N VAL A 235 15.44 8.37 14.67
CA VAL A 235 14.13 7.76 14.40
C VAL A 235 13.12 8.83 14.01
N GLY A 236 13.11 9.99 14.69
CA GLY A 236 12.27 11.13 14.35
C GLY A 236 12.54 11.65 12.94
N ALA A 237 13.81 11.79 12.57
CA ALA A 237 14.19 12.19 11.21
C ALA A 237 13.72 11.18 10.16
N MET A 238 13.91 9.89 10.41
CA MET A 238 13.42 8.82 9.53
C MET A 238 11.89 8.80 9.43
N PHE A 239 11.16 9.09 10.52
CA PHE A 239 9.70 9.22 10.49
C PHE A 239 9.25 10.36 9.61
N THR A 240 9.86 11.53 9.75
CA THR A 240 9.59 12.70 8.90
C THR A 240 9.86 12.38 7.44
N PHE A 241 11.01 11.77 7.13
CA PHE A 241 11.34 11.34 5.77
C PHE A 241 10.30 10.38 5.18
N CYS A 242 9.90 9.34 5.94
CA CYS A 242 8.90 8.37 5.48
C CYS A 242 7.54 9.04 5.21
N ARG A 243 7.08 9.94 6.09
CA ARG A 243 5.80 10.64 5.91
C ARG A 243 5.80 11.54 4.68
N ASN A 244 6.93 12.20 4.42
CA ASN A 244 7.04 13.17 3.34
C ASN A 244 7.23 12.53 1.95
N ASN A 245 7.66 11.27 1.86
CA ASN A 245 8.09 10.68 0.58
C ASN A 245 7.44 9.33 0.24
N ALA A 246 6.79 8.64 1.18
CA ALA A 246 6.27 7.29 0.92
C ALA A 246 5.16 7.23 -0.14
N GLY A 247 4.46 8.34 -0.38
CA GLY A 247 3.42 8.45 -1.42
C GLY A 247 3.96 8.69 -2.83
N ASP A 248 5.13 9.34 -2.94
CA ASP A 248 5.65 9.85 -4.22
C ASP A 248 6.74 8.94 -4.83
N LEU A 249 7.43 8.15 -4.01
CA LEU A 249 8.50 7.26 -4.47
C LEU A 249 7.97 5.93 -5.01
N GLU A 250 8.57 5.44 -6.11
CA GLU A 250 8.27 4.14 -6.69
C GLU A 250 9.07 3.01 -6.01
N ASP A 251 10.36 3.24 -5.72
CA ASP A 251 11.27 2.25 -5.11
C ASP A 251 11.23 2.28 -3.57
N GLY A 252 10.06 1.93 -3.02
CA GLY A 252 9.92 1.70 -1.58
C GLY A 252 10.80 0.56 -1.04
N PHE A 253 11.29 -0.34 -1.91
CA PHE A 253 12.18 -1.44 -1.51
C PHE A 253 13.54 -0.91 -1.08
N PHE A 254 14.14 0.03 -1.82
CA PHE A 254 15.43 0.61 -1.50
C PHE A 254 15.42 1.26 -0.12
N VAL A 255 14.43 2.11 0.15
CA VAL A 255 14.32 2.82 1.42
C VAL A 255 14.08 1.86 2.58
N LEU A 256 13.12 0.95 2.44
CA LEU A 256 12.81 -0.02 3.49
C LEU A 256 14.01 -0.92 3.80
N LYS A 257 14.84 -1.25 2.78
CA LYS A 257 16.10 -1.98 2.97
C LYS A 257 17.11 -1.17 3.78
N ARG A 258 17.23 0.14 3.55
CA ARG A 258 18.13 1.01 4.33
C ARG A 258 17.70 1.11 5.78
N ILE A 259 16.41 1.27 6.04
CA ILE A 259 15.86 1.27 7.40
C ILE A 259 16.06 -0.08 8.08
N TYR A 260 15.82 -1.19 7.38
CA TYR A 260 16.11 -2.53 7.90
C TYR A 260 17.59 -2.70 8.28
N LEU A 261 18.52 -2.23 7.42
CA LEU A 261 19.96 -2.29 7.69
C LEU A 261 20.36 -1.40 8.87
N PHE A 262 19.75 -0.22 9.01
CA PHE A 262 19.93 0.65 10.17
C PHE A 262 19.50 -0.06 11.45
N CYS A 263 18.27 -0.59 11.49
CA CYS A 263 17.73 -1.28 12.67
C CYS A 263 18.59 -2.51 13.05
N ARG A 264 18.96 -3.33 12.07
CA ARG A 264 19.77 -4.54 12.30
C ARG A 264 21.21 -4.22 12.70
N GLY A 265 21.79 -3.18 12.12
CA GLY A 265 23.20 -2.77 12.29
C GLY A 265 23.40 -1.71 13.36
N TYR A 266 22.36 -1.35 14.11
CA TYR A 266 22.42 -0.35 15.15
C TYR A 266 23.38 -0.78 16.26
N ILE A 267 24.34 0.09 16.57
CA ILE A 267 25.26 -0.07 17.68
C ILE A 267 25.09 1.20 18.54
N PRO A 268 24.77 1.06 19.84
CA PRO A 268 24.56 2.22 20.69
C PRO A 268 25.83 3.07 20.83
N PRO A 269 25.67 4.40 21.01
CA PRO A 269 26.75 5.29 21.45
C PRO A 269 27.55 4.72 22.63
N GLN A 270 28.85 5.02 22.67
CA GLN A 270 29.73 4.50 23.71
C GLN A 270 29.47 5.17 25.06
N THR A 271 29.29 4.37 26.11
CA THR A 271 29.20 4.89 27.48
C THR A 271 30.60 5.15 28.02
N THR A 272 30.98 6.41 28.22
CA THR A 272 32.27 6.73 28.85
C THR A 272 32.20 6.46 30.36
N LEU A 273 33.06 5.55 30.84
CA LEU A 273 33.24 5.26 32.26
C LEU A 273 33.99 6.36 33.02
N ASP A 274 34.78 7.20 32.34
CA ASP A 274 35.77 8.05 33.00
C ASP A 274 35.30 9.49 33.33
N LYS A 275 34.08 9.88 32.94
CA LYS A 275 33.58 11.27 33.12
C LYS A 275 32.36 11.41 34.04
N VAL A 276 31.88 10.32 34.63
CA VAL A 276 30.66 10.33 35.45
C VAL A 276 31.05 9.91 36.87
N THR A 277 31.65 10.84 37.61
CA THR A 277 32.07 10.62 39.00
C THR A 277 30.92 10.69 40.02
N ASP A 278 29.72 11.09 39.58
CA ASP A 278 28.62 11.50 40.46
C ASP A 278 27.41 10.54 40.50
N VAL A 279 27.47 9.37 39.86
CA VAL A 279 26.35 8.40 39.84
C VAL A 279 26.77 7.12 40.56
N SER A 280 25.95 6.66 41.50
CA SER A 280 26.19 5.41 42.22
C SER A 280 26.09 4.20 41.26
N GLU A 281 26.80 3.11 41.57
CA GLU A 281 26.76 1.88 40.73
C GLU A 281 25.34 1.31 40.59
N GLU A 282 24.49 1.43 41.61
CA GLU A 282 23.09 0.97 41.56
C GLU A 282 22.21 1.82 40.64
N GLU A 283 22.30 3.16 40.75
CA GLU A 283 21.59 4.08 39.84
C GLU A 283 22.07 3.90 38.39
N ARG A 284 23.35 3.60 38.20
CA ARG A 284 23.94 3.37 36.89
C ARG A 284 23.39 2.12 36.20
N THR A 285 23.26 1.02 36.93
CA THR A 285 22.65 -0.20 36.39
C THR A 285 21.19 0.04 35.98
N THR A 286 20.45 0.79 36.78
CA THR A 286 19.06 1.17 36.50
C THR A 286 18.95 2.03 35.23
N ILE A 287 19.81 3.05 35.09
CA ILE A 287 19.86 3.91 33.89
C ILE A 287 20.16 3.07 32.63
N ILE A 288 21.11 2.15 32.69
CA ILE A 288 21.47 1.31 31.55
C ILE A 288 20.29 0.40 31.15
N GLU A 289 19.58 -0.18 32.11
CA GLU A 289 18.39 -1.00 31.86
C GLU A 289 17.26 -0.18 31.23
N ASP A 290 16.97 1.00 31.77
CA ASP A 290 15.97 1.92 31.24
C ASP A 290 16.31 2.37 29.81
N GLU A 291 17.57 2.73 29.56
CA GLU A 291 18.06 3.14 28.24
C GLU A 291 17.98 2.00 27.22
N ASN A 292 18.32 0.77 27.61
CA ASN A 292 18.17 -0.40 26.74
C ASN A 292 16.70 -0.66 26.40
N CYS A 293 15.80 -0.47 27.37
CA CYS A 293 14.36 -0.58 27.16
C CYS A 293 13.85 0.48 26.18
N LEU A 294 14.24 1.74 26.35
CA LEU A 294 13.86 2.85 25.48
C LEU A 294 14.40 2.68 24.06
N GLN A 295 15.67 2.33 23.90
CA GLN A 295 16.26 2.08 22.59
C GLN A 295 15.54 0.96 21.85
N ARG A 296 15.21 -0.13 22.54
CA ARG A 296 14.46 -1.24 21.96
C ARG A 296 13.06 -0.79 21.54
N LYS A 297 12.36 -0.01 22.35
CA LYS A 297 11.05 0.56 21.99
C LYS A 297 11.13 1.43 20.73
N LEU A 298 12.16 2.27 20.62
CA LEU A 298 12.41 3.12 19.46
C LEU A 298 12.64 2.30 18.18
N LEU A 299 13.50 1.28 18.21
CA LEU A 299 13.78 0.43 17.05
C LEU A 299 12.55 -0.40 16.62
N ARG A 300 11.78 -0.91 17.59
CA ARG A 300 10.53 -1.64 17.30
C ARG A 300 9.51 -0.73 16.64
N SER A 301 9.32 0.49 17.17
CA SER A 301 8.42 1.48 16.59
C SER A 301 8.87 1.87 15.18
N LEU A 302 10.17 2.16 14.99
CA LEU A 302 10.74 2.46 13.68
C LEU A 302 10.44 1.37 12.65
N LEU A 303 10.74 0.12 12.98
CA LEU A 303 10.52 -1.01 12.07
C LEU A 303 9.04 -1.16 11.67
N THR A 304 8.13 -1.12 12.65
CA THR A 304 6.70 -1.29 12.38
C THR A 304 6.10 -0.12 11.59
N PHE A 305 6.48 1.12 11.94
CA PHE A 305 6.02 2.32 11.24
C PHE A 305 6.52 2.36 9.80
N SER A 306 7.81 2.08 9.57
CA SER A 306 8.37 2.07 8.21
C SER A 306 7.73 0.99 7.33
N LEU A 307 7.45 -0.21 7.88
CA LEU A 307 6.69 -1.22 7.15
C LEU A 307 5.31 -0.71 6.74
N ALA A 308 4.59 -0.04 7.65
CA ALA A 308 3.27 0.50 7.37
C ALA A 308 3.28 1.56 6.26
N GLN A 309 4.22 2.51 6.31
CA GLN A 309 4.30 3.61 5.34
C GLN A 309 4.76 3.12 3.96
N TRP A 310 5.87 2.39 3.86
CA TRP A 310 6.45 2.00 2.57
C TRP A 310 5.68 0.91 1.83
N LEU A 311 4.85 0.15 2.55
CA LEU A 311 3.98 -0.85 1.92
C LEU A 311 2.58 -0.34 1.64
N LYS A 312 2.20 0.87 2.09
CA LYS A 312 0.84 1.42 2.03
C LYS A 312 0.17 1.19 0.67
N GLN A 313 0.82 1.63 -0.40
CA GLN A 313 0.33 1.52 -1.79
C GLN A 313 0.78 0.25 -2.53
N ARG A 314 1.54 -0.64 -1.88
CA ARG A 314 2.11 -1.84 -2.51
C ARG A 314 1.21 -3.06 -2.29
N ARG A 315 1.43 -4.12 -3.07
CA ARG A 315 0.66 -5.37 -2.98
C ARG A 315 1.58 -6.55 -2.72
N LEU A 316 1.25 -7.36 -1.72
CA LEU A 316 2.01 -8.51 -1.25
C LEU A 316 1.28 -9.84 -1.42
N LEU A 317 0.14 -9.86 -2.14
CA LEU A 317 -0.53 -11.04 -2.70
C LEU A 317 -0.73 -12.21 -1.70
N TRP A 318 -0.87 -11.88 -0.41
CA TRP A 318 -1.10 -12.85 0.66
C TRP A 318 -2.41 -13.61 0.49
N VAL A 319 -3.46 -12.92 0.03
CA VAL A 319 -4.77 -13.53 -0.25
C VAL A 319 -4.64 -14.61 -1.32
N MET A 320 -3.86 -14.34 -2.38
CA MET A 320 -3.63 -15.29 -3.46
C MET A 320 -2.83 -16.49 -2.97
N SER A 321 -1.77 -16.24 -2.19
CA SER A 321 -0.93 -17.28 -1.58
C SER A 321 -1.74 -18.20 -0.65
N TYR A 322 -2.60 -17.61 0.19
CA TYR A 322 -3.51 -18.36 1.07
C TYR A 322 -4.53 -19.17 0.28
N TYR A 323 -5.16 -18.56 -0.74
CA TYR A 323 -6.14 -19.23 -1.57
C TYR A 323 -5.55 -20.41 -2.35
N ALA A 324 -4.32 -20.27 -2.88
CA ALA A 324 -3.60 -21.36 -3.52
C ALA A 324 -3.29 -22.50 -2.55
N ALA A 325 -2.86 -22.16 -1.32
CA ALA A 325 -2.64 -23.14 -0.26
C ALA A 325 -3.93 -23.91 0.09
N LEU A 326 -5.08 -23.23 0.17
CA LEU A 326 -6.39 -23.85 0.38
C LEU A 326 -6.76 -24.82 -0.75
N LYS A 327 -6.47 -24.48 -2.01
CA LYS A 327 -6.73 -25.34 -3.16
C LYS A 327 -5.71 -26.46 -3.34
N LYS A 328 -4.67 -26.53 -2.50
CA LYS A 328 -3.51 -27.44 -2.65
C LYS A 328 -2.92 -27.38 -4.07
N THR A 329 -3.02 -26.23 -4.72
CA THR A 329 -2.51 -26.05 -6.08
C THR A 329 -1.26 -25.20 -6.01
N THR A 330 -0.13 -25.74 -6.47
CA THR A 330 1.06 -24.95 -6.79
C THR A 330 0.84 -24.28 -8.13
N VAL A 331 -0.03 -23.27 -8.18
CA VAL A 331 0.01 -22.35 -9.33
C VAL A 331 1.08 -21.33 -9.00
N PRO A 332 2.19 -21.25 -9.77
CA PRO A 332 3.02 -20.07 -9.70
C PRO A 332 2.18 -18.96 -10.32
N PHE A 333 1.51 -18.15 -9.49
CA PHE A 333 1.14 -16.83 -9.98
C PHE A 333 2.44 -16.24 -10.54
N ASN A 334 2.39 -15.75 -11.77
CA ASN A 334 3.57 -15.17 -12.39
C ASN A 334 3.85 -13.84 -11.66
N PHE A 335 4.55 -13.95 -10.55
CA PHE A 335 4.92 -12.84 -9.69
C PHE A 335 6.08 -12.14 -10.40
N ASN A 336 5.95 -10.82 -10.57
CA ASN A 336 7.06 -10.00 -11.02
C ASN A 336 8.26 -10.21 -10.07
N GLU A 337 9.50 -10.18 -10.57
CA GLU A 337 10.69 -10.30 -9.73
C GLU A 337 10.71 -9.27 -8.59
N TYR A 338 10.24 -8.04 -8.85
CA TYR A 338 10.10 -6.99 -7.84
C TYR A 338 9.26 -7.44 -6.62
N TYR A 339 8.15 -8.14 -6.86
CA TYR A 339 7.29 -8.65 -5.79
C TYR A 339 8.04 -9.67 -4.92
N LYS A 340 8.82 -10.55 -5.54
CA LYS A 340 9.61 -11.55 -4.82
C LYS A 340 10.64 -10.86 -3.92
N TYR A 341 11.37 -9.88 -4.45
CA TYR A 341 12.33 -9.10 -3.66
C TYR A 341 11.67 -8.36 -2.49
N MET A 342 10.51 -7.72 -2.74
CA MET A 342 9.77 -7.03 -1.70
C MET A 342 9.31 -7.99 -0.60
N THR A 343 8.76 -9.14 -0.97
CA THR A 343 8.35 -10.20 -0.03
C THR A 343 9.54 -10.69 0.79
N ASP A 344 10.69 -10.97 0.15
CA ASP A 344 11.92 -11.39 0.83
C ASP A 344 12.47 -10.33 1.81
N LEU A 345 12.27 -9.05 1.53
CA LEU A 345 12.62 -7.98 2.46
C LEU A 345 11.66 -7.92 3.65
N VAL A 346 10.35 -8.06 3.41
CA VAL A 346 9.35 -8.12 4.49
C VAL A 346 9.56 -9.35 5.39
N SER A 347 9.92 -10.49 4.80
CA SER A 347 10.37 -11.68 5.53
C SER A 347 11.56 -11.39 6.44
N ARG A 348 12.57 -10.67 5.96
CA ARG A 348 13.72 -10.26 6.78
C ARG A 348 13.31 -9.31 7.91
N CYS A 349 12.40 -8.37 7.65
CA CYS A 349 11.83 -7.51 8.69
C CYS A 349 11.04 -8.32 9.73
N TYR A 350 10.33 -9.37 9.32
CA TYR A 350 9.65 -10.30 10.23
C TYR A 350 10.65 -11.07 11.11
N GLN A 351 11.75 -11.57 10.55
CA GLN A 351 12.77 -12.22 11.38
C GLN A 351 13.43 -11.24 12.36
N LEU A 352 13.62 -9.98 11.93
CA LEU A 352 14.15 -8.93 12.80
C LEU A 352 13.18 -8.56 13.92
N SER A 353 11.87 -8.49 13.66
CA SER A 353 10.88 -8.18 14.70
C SER A 353 10.85 -9.24 15.79
N LEU A 354 11.03 -10.52 15.44
CA LEU A 354 11.22 -11.60 16.42
C LEU A 354 12.49 -11.40 17.24
N SER A 355 13.61 -11.00 16.62
CA SER A 355 14.87 -10.73 17.34
C SER A 355 14.80 -9.53 18.27
N PHE A 356 13.86 -8.60 18.02
CA PHE A 356 13.57 -7.49 18.90
C PHE A 356 12.60 -7.86 20.02
N ASP A 357 12.23 -9.13 20.19
CA ASP A 357 11.25 -9.62 21.16
C ASP A 357 9.88 -8.92 21.01
N ILE A 358 9.45 -8.67 19.76
CA ILE A 358 8.06 -8.26 19.49
C ILE A 358 7.19 -9.51 19.56
N ASP A 359 6.26 -9.53 20.50
CA ASP A 359 5.22 -10.56 20.53
C ASP A 359 4.14 -10.25 19.49
N ILE A 360 4.42 -10.62 18.24
CA ILE A 360 3.57 -10.32 17.09
C ILE A 360 2.13 -10.79 17.34
N LYS A 361 1.95 -11.94 18.01
CA LYS A 361 0.62 -12.49 18.27
C LYS A 361 -0.15 -11.63 19.26
N ASN A 362 0.45 -11.31 20.41
CA ASN A 362 -0.23 -10.53 21.44
C ASN A 362 -0.47 -9.09 20.99
N GLU A 363 0.48 -8.48 20.27
CA GLU A 363 0.33 -7.13 19.71
C GLU A 363 -0.76 -7.11 18.62
N PHE A 364 -0.84 -8.13 17.76
CA PHE A 364 -1.92 -8.25 16.78
C PHE A 364 -3.29 -8.35 17.45
N ILE A 365 -3.44 -9.20 18.46
CA ILE A 365 -4.72 -9.36 19.17
C ILE A 365 -5.11 -8.04 19.86
N THR A 366 -4.19 -7.44 20.62
CA THR A 366 -4.51 -6.24 21.42
C THR A 366 -4.74 -5.00 20.56
N GLN A 367 -3.84 -4.73 19.60
CA GLN A 367 -3.88 -3.52 18.80
C GLN A 367 -4.73 -3.64 17.55
N CYS A 368 -4.81 -4.80 16.89
CA CYS A 368 -5.57 -4.92 15.64
C CYS A 368 -6.97 -5.50 15.87
N VAL A 369 -7.15 -6.45 16.79
CA VAL A 369 -8.44 -7.15 16.97
C VAL A 369 -9.29 -6.50 18.06
N ASP A 370 -8.80 -6.46 19.30
CA ASP A 370 -9.55 -5.99 20.47
C ASP A 370 -9.87 -4.50 20.40
N GLU A 371 -8.90 -3.68 19.99
CA GLU A 371 -9.12 -2.23 19.81
C GLU A 371 -10.16 -1.96 18.71
N SER A 372 -10.11 -2.69 17.59
CA SER A 372 -11.13 -2.56 16.51
C SER A 372 -12.52 -2.92 17.01
N LYS A 373 -12.62 -3.98 17.80
CA LYS A 373 -13.88 -4.39 18.41
C LYS A 373 -14.41 -3.32 19.36
N ARG A 374 -13.57 -2.71 20.21
CA ARG A 374 -13.99 -1.63 21.13
C ARG A 374 -14.51 -0.41 20.36
N ILE A 375 -13.86 -0.03 19.26
CA ILE A 375 -14.26 1.11 18.42
C ILE A 375 -15.70 0.90 17.92
N TYR A 376 -15.98 -0.21 17.25
CA TYR A 376 -17.29 -0.43 16.62
C TYR A 376 -18.38 -0.91 17.59
N GLN A 377 -18.03 -1.52 18.73
CA GLN A 377 -19.00 -1.86 19.77
C GLN A 377 -19.47 -0.64 20.58
N SER A 378 -18.81 0.51 20.45
CA SER A 378 -19.26 1.76 21.06
C SER A 378 -20.49 2.37 20.34
N LEU A 379 -20.78 1.89 19.12
CA LEU A 379 -21.94 2.34 18.36
C LEU A 379 -23.25 1.75 18.93
N PRO A 380 -24.38 2.47 18.77
CA PRO A 380 -25.67 2.02 19.29
C PRO A 380 -26.10 0.70 18.65
N LYS A 381 -26.81 -0.11 19.45
CA LYS A 381 -27.39 -1.37 18.98
C LYS A 381 -28.59 -1.11 18.08
N GLU A 382 -28.94 -2.09 17.25
CA GLU A 382 -30.09 -2.01 16.33
C GLU A 382 -31.38 -1.57 17.05
N ASP A 383 -31.63 -2.10 18.25
CA ASP A 383 -32.82 -1.83 19.06
C ASP A 383 -32.87 -0.39 19.63
N GLU A 384 -31.75 0.33 19.62
CA GLU A 384 -31.62 1.69 20.15
C GLU A 384 -31.83 2.75 19.07
N ILE A 385 -31.94 2.35 17.79
CA ILE A 385 -32.10 3.25 16.65
C ILE A 385 -33.58 3.63 16.48
N VAL A 386 -33.89 4.90 16.73
CA VAL A 386 -35.28 5.38 16.86
C VAL A 386 -35.99 5.55 15.50
N ASN A 387 -35.26 5.84 14.41
CA ASN A 387 -35.83 6.03 13.07
C ASN A 387 -34.83 5.73 11.93
N GLU A 388 -35.34 5.58 10.70
CA GLU A 388 -34.54 5.33 9.49
C GLU A 388 -33.57 6.48 9.15
N GLN A 389 -33.90 7.72 9.51
CA GLN A 389 -32.98 8.85 9.33
C GLN A 389 -31.76 8.75 10.23
N ALA A 390 -31.94 8.35 11.49
CA ALA A 390 -30.85 8.07 12.42
C ALA A 390 -30.04 6.87 11.95
N LYS A 391 -30.68 5.82 11.43
CA LYS A 391 -29.97 4.68 10.81
C LYS A 391 -29.03 5.15 9.70
N ARG A 392 -29.50 6.00 8.79
CA ARG A 392 -28.67 6.58 7.70
C ARG A 392 -27.53 7.44 8.23
N ALA A 393 -27.78 8.29 9.23
CA ALA A 393 -26.75 9.12 9.84
C ALA A 393 -25.67 8.26 10.52
N ILE A 394 -26.08 7.23 11.27
CA ILE A 394 -25.16 6.26 11.90
C ILE A 394 -24.34 5.52 10.83
N SER A 395 -24.97 5.07 9.73
CA SER A 395 -24.26 4.43 8.62
C SER A 395 -23.18 5.32 8.02
N GLN A 396 -23.38 6.63 7.94
CA GLN A 396 -22.34 7.56 7.49
C GLN A 396 -21.20 7.69 8.51
N VAL A 397 -21.52 7.72 9.81
CA VAL A 397 -20.53 7.76 10.90
C VAL A 397 -19.61 6.54 10.87
N VAL A 398 -20.09 5.36 10.46
CA VAL A 398 -19.26 4.14 10.35
C VAL A 398 -18.00 4.36 9.51
N TYR A 399 -18.12 5.10 8.41
CA TYR A 399 -17.00 5.38 7.52
C TYR A 399 -15.96 6.29 8.19
N GLN A 400 -16.42 7.32 8.91
CA GLN A 400 -15.56 8.32 9.56
C GLN A 400 -14.94 7.84 10.87
N LEU A 401 -15.59 6.90 11.57
CA LEU A 401 -15.28 6.54 12.95
C LEU A 401 -13.81 6.16 13.16
N ALA A 402 -13.26 5.30 12.31
CA ALA A 402 -11.89 4.84 12.43
C ALA A 402 -10.87 5.96 12.15
N TYR A 403 -11.17 6.84 11.19
CA TYR A 403 -10.34 8.00 10.88
C TYR A 403 -10.28 8.97 12.06
N THR A 404 -11.44 9.36 12.60
CA THR A 404 -11.52 10.25 13.78
C THR A 404 -10.86 9.63 15.00
N TYR A 405 -11.03 8.32 15.23
CA TYR A 405 -10.37 7.61 16.32
C TYR A 405 -8.85 7.66 16.19
N ASN A 406 -8.31 7.39 14.99
CA ASN A 406 -6.86 7.43 14.75
C ASN A 406 -6.28 8.84 14.98
N LEU A 407 -6.97 9.89 14.53
CA LEU A 407 -6.56 11.27 14.81
C LEU A 407 -6.55 11.58 16.31
N GLN A 408 -7.60 11.19 17.03
CA GLN A 408 -7.67 11.38 18.49
C GLN A 408 -6.59 10.59 19.22
N LYS A 409 -6.28 9.38 18.75
CA LYS A 409 -5.19 8.56 19.31
C LYS A 409 -3.85 9.26 19.10
N MET A 410 -3.55 9.73 17.89
CA MET A 410 -2.30 10.45 17.60
C MET A 410 -2.10 11.70 18.46
N VAL A 411 -3.18 12.42 18.79
CA VAL A 411 -3.10 13.63 19.65
C VAL A 411 -2.92 13.28 21.12
N ASN A 412 -3.53 12.19 21.60
CA ASN A 412 -3.57 11.83 23.02
C ASN A 412 -2.50 10.82 23.45
N GLU A 413 -1.84 10.16 22.49
CA GLU A 413 -0.87 9.10 22.75
C GLU A 413 0.45 9.67 23.30
N LYS A 414 0.69 9.42 24.58
CA LYS A 414 1.91 9.86 25.30
C LYS A 414 3.03 8.82 25.28
N ASN A 415 2.69 7.57 24.92
CA ASN A 415 3.63 6.44 24.92
C ASN A 415 3.96 6.05 23.49
N LEU A 416 5.23 5.71 23.23
CA LEU A 416 5.64 5.16 21.95
C LEU A 416 5.08 3.74 21.78
N SER A 417 4.01 3.61 21.00
CA SER A 417 3.44 2.32 20.64
C SER A 417 4.04 1.78 19.33
N LEU A 418 3.77 0.50 19.06
CA LEU A 418 3.99 -0.04 17.72
C LEU A 418 2.93 0.52 16.78
N ASP A 419 3.25 0.54 15.48
CA ASP A 419 2.29 0.91 14.46
C ASP A 419 1.32 -0.26 14.20
N PRO A 420 -0.01 -0.09 14.38
CA PRO A 420 -0.98 -1.17 14.21
C PRO A 420 -1.03 -1.76 12.78
N ALA A 421 -0.78 -0.94 11.74
CA ALA A 421 -0.73 -1.43 10.37
C ALA A 421 0.56 -2.23 10.12
N GLY A 422 1.69 -1.79 10.69
CA GLY A 422 2.93 -2.56 10.70
C GLY A 422 2.80 -3.91 11.40
N VAL A 423 2.11 -3.95 12.55
CA VAL A 423 1.80 -5.19 13.28
C VAL A 423 0.91 -6.11 12.46
N LEU A 424 -0.13 -5.58 11.81
CA LEU A 424 -1.01 -6.35 10.92
C LEU A 424 -0.24 -6.98 9.75
N ILE A 425 0.69 -6.24 9.15
CA ILE A 425 1.58 -6.73 8.08
C ILE A 425 2.44 -7.89 8.58
N LEU A 426 3.09 -7.72 9.74
CA LEU A 426 3.94 -8.75 10.34
C LEU A 426 3.15 -10.01 10.72
N ALA A 427 1.95 -9.85 11.29
CA ALA A 427 1.06 -10.95 11.65
C ALA A 427 0.60 -11.73 10.41
N THR A 428 0.36 -11.03 9.30
CA THR A 428 -0.01 -11.66 8.02
C THR A 428 1.19 -12.38 7.39
N GLN A 429 2.37 -11.78 7.43
CA GLN A 429 3.61 -12.38 6.90
C GLN A 429 3.99 -13.68 7.61
N HIS A 430 3.59 -13.86 8.88
CA HIS A 430 3.80 -15.11 9.63
C HIS A 430 3.33 -16.36 8.85
N PHE A 431 2.23 -16.25 8.09
CA PHE A 431 1.73 -17.37 7.29
C PHE A 431 2.68 -17.73 6.15
N THR A 432 3.22 -16.74 5.44
CA THR A 432 4.19 -16.97 4.36
C THR A 432 5.47 -17.62 4.89
N GLU A 433 5.93 -17.23 6.09
CA GLU A 433 7.15 -17.75 6.71
C GLU A 433 7.00 -19.16 7.29
N THR A 434 5.87 -19.44 7.93
CA THR A 434 5.70 -20.67 8.74
C THR A 434 4.72 -21.67 8.13
N GLY A 435 3.93 -21.25 7.14
CA GLY A 435 2.78 -21.99 6.63
C GLY A 435 1.62 -22.11 7.62
N LYS A 436 1.69 -21.48 8.79
CA LYS A 436 0.70 -21.57 9.87
C LYS A 436 0.06 -20.21 10.14
N ILE A 437 -1.17 -20.23 10.64
CA ILE A 437 -1.89 -19.03 11.04
C ILE A 437 -1.52 -18.69 12.49
N ILE A 438 -1.09 -17.46 12.76
CA ILE A 438 -0.64 -17.03 14.10
C ILE A 438 -1.78 -17.00 15.13
N TYR A 439 -2.99 -16.70 14.65
CA TYR A 439 -4.22 -16.62 15.44
C TYR A 439 -5.38 -17.33 14.73
N PRO A 440 -5.47 -18.68 14.84
CA PRO A 440 -6.48 -19.46 14.12
C PRO A 440 -7.89 -19.30 14.70
N ASP A 441 -8.02 -18.92 15.97
CA ASP A 441 -9.31 -18.78 16.68
C ASP A 441 -10.02 -17.45 16.38
N MET A 442 -9.62 -16.75 15.32
CA MET A 442 -10.17 -15.44 14.99
C MET A 442 -11.62 -15.56 14.50
N ASP A 443 -12.52 -14.88 15.20
CA ASP A 443 -13.92 -14.85 14.84
C ASP A 443 -14.20 -13.90 13.67
N LEU A 444 -15.18 -14.25 12.84
CA LEU A 444 -15.56 -13.47 11.67
C LEU A 444 -16.05 -12.05 12.03
N GLY A 445 -16.67 -11.86 13.19
CA GLY A 445 -17.13 -10.54 13.62
C GLY A 445 -15.98 -9.60 13.93
N SER A 446 -14.99 -10.06 14.69
CA SER A 446 -13.77 -9.30 14.97
C SER A 446 -12.97 -9.03 13.69
N ALA A 447 -12.93 -9.98 12.76
CA ALA A 447 -12.31 -9.77 11.45
C ALA A 447 -13.03 -8.67 10.64
N ILE A 448 -14.37 -8.61 10.67
CA ILE A 448 -15.16 -7.54 10.05
C ILE A 448 -14.86 -6.18 10.70
N TYR A 449 -14.83 -6.09 12.03
CA TYR A 449 -14.49 -4.84 12.72
C TYR A 449 -13.07 -4.36 12.40
N MET A 450 -12.12 -5.30 12.34
CA MET A 450 -10.74 -5.01 11.94
C MET A 450 -10.69 -4.51 10.49
N TYR A 451 -11.39 -5.17 9.56
CA TYR A 451 -11.46 -4.73 8.17
C TYR A 451 -12.00 -3.30 8.05
N LEU A 452 -13.11 -2.99 8.73
CA LEU A 452 -13.67 -1.64 8.73
C LEU A 452 -12.67 -0.62 9.25
N ARG A 453 -12.00 -0.90 10.38
CA ARG A 453 -11.03 0.03 10.98
C ARG A 453 -9.89 0.40 10.03
N PHE A 454 -9.36 -0.59 9.32
CA PHE A 454 -8.15 -0.42 8.53
C PHE A 454 -8.43 0.05 7.10
N VAL A 455 -9.65 -0.15 6.59
CA VAL A 455 -10.01 0.18 5.20
C VAL A 455 -10.72 1.53 5.09
N THR A 456 -11.59 1.90 6.04
CA THR A 456 -12.35 3.16 5.92
C THR A 456 -11.51 4.45 5.99
N PRO A 457 -10.38 4.53 6.73
CA PRO A 457 -9.57 5.75 6.75
C PRO A 457 -9.06 6.20 5.38
N ALA A 458 -8.85 5.24 4.47
CA ALA A 458 -8.44 5.50 3.08
C ALA A 458 -9.42 6.37 2.30
N MET A 459 -10.69 6.43 2.73
CA MET A 459 -11.73 7.21 2.04
C MET A 459 -11.74 8.69 2.42
N PHE A 460 -11.00 9.05 3.48
CA PHE A 460 -10.89 10.43 3.99
C PHE A 460 -9.47 10.97 3.95
N ALA A 461 -8.52 10.13 3.55
CA ALA A 461 -7.18 10.56 3.18
C ALA A 461 -7.21 11.15 1.76
N ASP A 462 -6.26 12.04 1.44
CA ASP A 462 -6.16 12.67 0.12
C ASP A 462 -6.21 11.62 -1.01
N ASP A 463 -6.78 11.98 -2.17
CA ASP A 463 -7.16 11.11 -3.29
C ASP A 463 -6.02 10.22 -3.86
N THR A 464 -4.78 10.43 -3.43
CA THR A 464 -3.58 9.67 -3.82
C THR A 464 -3.22 8.51 -2.87
N GLU A 465 -3.89 8.37 -1.72
CA GLU A 465 -3.53 7.41 -0.67
C GLU A 465 -4.34 6.09 -0.71
N ASP A 466 -4.12 5.23 -1.70
CA ASP A 466 -4.73 3.88 -1.69
C ASP A 466 -3.98 2.94 -0.71
N TYR A 467 -4.63 2.54 0.38
CA TYR A 467 -4.10 1.60 1.39
C TYR A 467 -4.18 0.14 0.91
N CYS A 468 -3.56 -0.14 -0.24
CA CYS A 468 -3.59 -1.43 -0.93
C CYS A 468 -3.13 -2.61 -0.05
N CYS A 469 -1.98 -2.50 0.62
CA CYS A 469 -1.38 -3.61 1.39
C CYS A 469 -2.19 -3.96 2.64
N VAL A 470 -2.61 -2.96 3.39
CA VAL A 470 -3.39 -3.13 4.63
C VAL A 470 -4.78 -3.70 4.32
N THR A 471 -5.39 -3.26 3.22
CA THR A 471 -6.66 -3.83 2.73
C THR A 471 -6.49 -5.29 2.35
N GLU A 472 -5.38 -5.65 1.72
CA GLU A 472 -5.05 -7.04 1.39
C GLU A 472 -4.82 -7.91 2.63
N ALA A 473 -4.05 -7.42 3.61
CA ALA A 473 -3.86 -8.10 4.89
C ALA A 473 -5.20 -8.32 5.61
N SER A 474 -6.07 -7.30 5.62
CA SER A 474 -7.41 -7.42 6.22
C SER A 474 -8.25 -8.47 5.51
N ASN A 475 -8.24 -8.51 4.17
CA ASN A 475 -8.92 -9.55 3.39
C ASN A 475 -8.37 -10.96 3.65
N PHE A 476 -7.05 -11.10 3.83
CA PHE A 476 -6.43 -12.37 4.23
C PHE A 476 -7.02 -12.87 5.56
N TRP A 477 -7.15 -11.98 6.53
CA TRP A 477 -7.73 -12.32 7.83
C TRP A 477 -9.23 -12.67 7.73
N ILE A 478 -10.00 -12.00 6.87
CA ILE A 478 -11.38 -12.42 6.58
C ILE A 478 -11.39 -13.85 6.00
N TRP A 479 -10.51 -14.17 5.05
CA TRP A 479 -10.35 -15.54 4.52
C TRP A 479 -10.05 -16.56 5.61
N VAL A 480 -9.12 -16.25 6.53
CA VAL A 480 -8.77 -17.10 7.67
C VAL A 480 -10.00 -17.37 8.53
N SER A 481 -10.74 -16.34 8.95
CA SER A 481 -11.93 -16.51 9.81
C SER A 481 -13.05 -17.33 9.15
N VAL A 482 -13.26 -17.15 7.83
CA VAL A 482 -14.26 -17.90 7.06
C VAL A 482 -13.88 -19.38 6.90
N THR A 483 -12.59 -19.73 6.92
CA THR A 483 -12.10 -21.08 6.64
C THR A 483 -11.74 -21.90 7.87
N THR A 484 -11.38 -21.25 8.98
CA THR A 484 -11.01 -21.90 10.24
C THR A 484 -12.22 -22.27 11.10
N SER A 485 -13.24 -21.40 11.13
CA SER A 485 -14.45 -21.60 11.93
C SER A 485 -15.55 -22.34 11.17
N SER A 486 -16.40 -23.08 11.91
CA SER A 486 -17.56 -23.75 11.32
C SER A 486 -18.59 -22.74 10.79
N CYS A 487 -19.35 -23.15 9.77
CA CYS A 487 -20.39 -22.31 9.17
C CYS A 487 -21.45 -21.84 10.17
N SER A 488 -21.92 -22.74 11.02
CA SER A 488 -22.96 -22.42 12.01
C SER A 488 -22.46 -21.39 13.01
N THR A 489 -21.22 -21.54 13.50
CA THR A 489 -20.59 -20.57 14.41
C THR A 489 -20.45 -19.21 13.74
N ASN A 490 -19.96 -19.18 12.49
CA ASN A 490 -19.80 -17.93 11.75
C ASN A 490 -21.15 -17.22 11.52
N LYS A 491 -22.22 -17.96 11.21
CA LYS A 491 -23.57 -17.39 11.06
C LYS A 491 -24.09 -16.77 12.35
N GLU A 492 -23.90 -17.43 13.50
CA GLU A 492 -24.31 -16.88 14.80
C GLU A 492 -23.54 -15.61 15.15
N LYS A 493 -22.23 -15.58 14.88
CA LYS A 493 -21.38 -14.42 15.16
C LYS A 493 -21.71 -13.23 14.25
N VAL A 494 -21.96 -13.46 12.97
CA VAL A 494 -22.34 -12.40 12.02
C VAL A 494 -23.71 -11.83 12.34
N LYS A 495 -24.67 -12.66 12.78
CA LYS A 495 -25.98 -12.20 13.24
C LYS A 495 -25.92 -11.24 14.43
N ALA A 496 -24.87 -11.31 15.25
CA ALA A 496 -24.70 -10.40 16.38
C ALA A 496 -24.22 -8.99 15.97
N ILE A 497 -23.79 -8.81 14.72
CA ILE A 497 -23.32 -7.52 14.20
C ILE A 497 -24.54 -6.72 13.72
N PRO A 498 -24.65 -5.43 14.05
CA PRO A 498 -25.71 -4.57 13.53
C PRO A 498 -25.77 -4.53 11.99
N SER A 499 -26.97 -4.44 11.41
CA SER A 499 -27.23 -4.52 9.97
C SER A 499 -26.50 -3.42 9.19
N TYR A 500 -26.45 -2.21 9.76
CA TYR A 500 -25.77 -1.07 9.14
C TYR A 500 -24.25 -1.29 8.99
N LEU A 501 -23.60 -1.99 9.94
CA LEU A 501 -22.18 -2.36 9.83
C LEU A 501 -21.96 -3.46 8.80
N GLN A 502 -22.88 -4.44 8.73
CA GLN A 502 -22.80 -5.50 7.72
C GLN A 502 -22.91 -4.93 6.30
N ILE A 503 -23.85 -4.00 6.07
CA ILE A 503 -24.05 -3.37 4.76
C ILE A 503 -22.82 -2.52 4.39
N ALA A 504 -22.31 -1.68 5.29
CA ALA A 504 -21.12 -0.88 5.04
C ALA A 504 -19.89 -1.76 4.72
N PHE A 505 -19.72 -2.86 5.47
CA PHE A 505 -18.68 -3.84 5.20
C PHE A 505 -18.81 -4.48 3.80
N LEU A 506 -20.01 -4.92 3.41
CA LEU A 506 -20.27 -5.51 2.09
C LEU A 506 -19.99 -4.53 0.94
N GLN A 507 -20.41 -3.26 1.10
CA GLN A 507 -20.13 -2.19 0.13
C GLN A 507 -18.62 -1.99 -0.07
N LEU A 508 -17.84 -1.97 1.03
CA LEU A 508 -16.38 -1.82 0.96
C LEU A 508 -15.67 -3.05 0.38
N VAL A 509 -16.13 -4.26 0.69
CA VAL A 509 -15.59 -5.50 0.09
C VAL A 509 -15.87 -5.54 -1.42
N LEU A 510 -17.07 -5.13 -1.85
CA LEU A 510 -17.41 -5.02 -3.26
C LEU A 510 -16.52 -4.01 -3.99
N LEU A 511 -16.32 -2.82 -3.40
CA LEU A 511 -15.44 -1.80 -3.97
C LEU A 511 -14.00 -2.32 -4.09
N SER A 512 -13.50 -2.98 -3.03
CA SER A 512 -12.16 -3.58 -3.01
C SER A 512 -11.98 -4.66 -4.08
N ALA A 513 -12.97 -5.53 -4.26
CA ALA A 513 -12.96 -6.57 -5.29
C ALA A 513 -12.95 -5.99 -6.72
N SER A 514 -13.67 -4.89 -6.92
CA SER A 514 -13.83 -4.24 -8.22
C SER A 514 -12.59 -3.46 -8.66
N LYS A 515 -11.82 -2.88 -7.73
CA LYS A 515 -10.55 -2.18 -8.02
C LYS A 515 -9.42 -3.09 -8.54
N ARG A 516 -9.59 -4.42 -8.56
CA ARG A 516 -8.54 -5.37 -8.96
C ARG A 516 -8.41 -5.48 -10.48
N VAL A 517 -7.19 -5.29 -10.99
CA VAL A 517 -6.86 -5.32 -12.43
C VAL A 517 -6.76 -6.74 -12.96
N ARG A 518 -6.14 -7.67 -12.21
CA ARG A 518 -5.95 -9.06 -12.65
C ARG A 518 -7.23 -9.87 -12.47
N GLY A 519 -7.62 -10.61 -13.51
CA GLY A 519 -8.84 -11.44 -13.50
C GLY A 519 -8.85 -12.52 -12.41
N GLU A 520 -7.69 -13.13 -12.12
CA GLU A 520 -7.56 -14.13 -11.06
C GLU A 520 -7.73 -13.53 -9.66
N GLU A 521 -7.09 -12.39 -9.37
CA GLU A 521 -7.26 -11.66 -8.12
C GLU A 521 -8.72 -11.27 -7.91
N ARG A 522 -9.34 -10.73 -8.96
CA ARG A 522 -10.76 -10.37 -8.98
C ARG A 522 -11.63 -11.59 -8.65
N MET A 523 -11.37 -12.74 -9.26
CA MET A 523 -12.09 -13.99 -8.99
C MET A 523 -11.95 -14.43 -7.53
N VAL A 524 -10.76 -14.35 -6.93
CA VAL A 524 -10.55 -14.73 -5.51
C VAL A 524 -11.34 -13.81 -4.58
N HIS A 525 -11.35 -12.50 -4.83
CA HIS A 525 -12.09 -11.54 -4.01
C HIS A 525 -13.61 -11.70 -4.15
N PHE A 526 -14.13 -11.91 -5.37
CA PHE A 526 -15.57 -12.20 -5.56
C PHE A 526 -15.98 -13.56 -4.97
N THR A 527 -15.08 -14.54 -4.96
CA THR A 527 -15.30 -15.81 -4.26
C THR A 527 -15.44 -15.59 -2.76
N LEU A 528 -14.59 -14.73 -2.18
CA LEU A 528 -14.69 -14.35 -0.77
C LEU A 528 -16.01 -13.64 -0.47
N LEU A 529 -16.36 -12.63 -1.27
CA LEU A 529 -17.64 -11.89 -1.15
C LEU A 529 -18.84 -12.86 -1.17
N THR A 530 -18.88 -13.77 -2.14
CA THR A 530 -19.95 -14.76 -2.25
C THR A 530 -20.04 -15.66 -1.00
N ARG A 531 -18.90 -16.08 -0.44
CA ARG A 531 -18.87 -16.87 0.81
C ARG A 531 -19.40 -16.07 1.99
N ILE A 532 -19.04 -14.80 2.12
CA ILE A 532 -19.52 -13.91 3.17
C ILE A 532 -21.04 -13.74 3.08
N LEU A 533 -21.57 -13.49 1.88
CA LEU A 533 -23.02 -13.36 1.65
C LEU A 533 -23.77 -14.63 2.08
N CYS A 534 -23.19 -15.82 1.87
CA CYS A 534 -23.76 -17.10 2.33
C CYS A 534 -23.77 -17.30 3.87
N LEU A 535 -23.07 -16.44 4.62
CA LEU A 535 -22.98 -16.46 6.08
C LEU A 535 -23.86 -15.38 6.73
N MET A 536 -24.35 -14.41 5.97
CA MET A 536 -25.17 -13.29 6.45
C MET A 536 -26.68 -13.55 6.34
N PRO A 537 -27.54 -12.97 7.20
CA PRO A 537 -28.99 -13.09 7.07
C PRO A 537 -29.50 -12.75 5.67
N GLU A 538 -30.51 -13.50 5.21
CA GLU A 538 -31.04 -13.41 3.85
C GLU A 538 -31.62 -12.03 3.54
N GLU A 539 -32.26 -11.42 4.54
CA GLU A 539 -32.83 -10.07 4.47
C GLU A 539 -31.75 -9.02 4.22
N ILE A 540 -30.64 -9.08 4.96
CA ILE A 540 -29.51 -8.14 4.84
C ILE A 540 -28.82 -8.29 3.48
N VAL A 541 -28.64 -9.54 3.04
CA VAL A 541 -28.05 -9.82 1.73
C VAL A 541 -28.91 -9.25 0.60
N PHE A 542 -30.23 -9.44 0.66
CA PHE A 542 -31.13 -8.90 -0.34
C PHE A 542 -31.19 -7.36 -0.30
N GLU A 543 -31.24 -6.75 0.89
CA GLU A 543 -31.18 -5.29 1.07
C GLU A 543 -29.92 -4.70 0.44
N PHE A 544 -28.74 -5.28 0.72
CA PHE A 544 -27.48 -4.87 0.12
C PHE A 544 -27.48 -4.99 -1.41
N ILE A 545 -27.99 -6.10 -1.95
CA ILE A 545 -28.06 -6.32 -3.41
C ILE A 545 -29.01 -5.31 -4.05
N GLN A 546 -30.18 -5.08 -3.46
CA GLN A 546 -31.14 -4.10 -3.93
C GLN A 546 -30.54 -2.70 -3.95
N ASP A 547 -29.93 -2.27 -2.84
CA ASP A 547 -29.27 -0.96 -2.72
C ASP A 547 -28.14 -0.81 -3.76
N THR A 548 -27.34 -1.85 -3.96
CA THR A 548 -26.27 -1.83 -4.96
C THR A 548 -26.80 -1.71 -6.39
N LEU A 549 -27.86 -2.45 -6.75
CA LEU A 549 -28.44 -2.39 -8.08
C LEU A 549 -29.15 -1.06 -8.35
N LEU A 550 -29.69 -0.41 -7.30
CA LEU A 550 -30.40 0.85 -7.41
C LEU A 550 -29.46 2.06 -7.42
N SER A 551 -28.46 2.08 -6.54
CA SER A 551 -27.72 3.31 -6.20
C SER A 551 -26.25 3.31 -6.63
N CYS A 552 -25.68 2.16 -7.02
CA CYS A 552 -24.28 2.12 -7.49
C CYS A 552 -24.15 2.80 -8.87
N PRO A 553 -23.18 3.71 -9.08
CA PRO A 553 -22.97 4.33 -10.39
C PRO A 553 -22.23 3.41 -11.39
N PHE A 554 -21.63 2.31 -10.92
CA PHE A 554 -20.77 1.45 -11.75
C PHE A 554 -21.51 0.22 -12.26
N GLU A 555 -21.81 0.19 -13.56
CA GLU A 555 -22.58 -0.90 -14.17
C GLU A 555 -21.87 -2.26 -14.15
N GLU A 556 -20.53 -2.27 -14.17
CA GLU A 556 -19.76 -3.52 -14.02
C GLU A 556 -19.97 -4.18 -12.64
N MET A 557 -20.08 -3.37 -11.58
CA MET A 557 -20.33 -3.87 -10.23
C MET A 557 -21.75 -4.44 -10.13
N LYS A 558 -22.74 -3.76 -10.75
CA LYS A 558 -24.11 -4.27 -10.83
C LYS A 558 -24.18 -5.61 -11.56
N CYS A 559 -23.45 -5.76 -12.67
CA CYS A 559 -23.35 -7.03 -13.39
C CYS A 559 -22.79 -8.16 -12.51
N CYS A 560 -21.73 -7.88 -11.75
CA CYS A 560 -21.11 -8.87 -10.85
C CYS A 560 -22.08 -9.29 -9.73
N ILE A 561 -22.71 -8.32 -9.07
CA ILE A 561 -23.69 -8.58 -8.01
C ILE A 561 -24.92 -9.32 -8.53
N LEU A 562 -25.42 -8.98 -9.71
CA LEU A 562 -26.53 -9.70 -10.35
C LEU A 562 -26.14 -11.14 -10.69
N GLY A 563 -24.90 -11.36 -11.13
CA GLY A 563 -24.33 -12.70 -11.31
C GLY A 563 -24.29 -13.50 -10.00
N ILE A 564 -23.87 -12.89 -8.89
CA ILE A 564 -23.87 -13.51 -7.56
C ILE A 564 -25.30 -13.79 -7.10
N LEU A 565 -26.23 -12.85 -7.25
CA LEU A 565 -27.63 -13.02 -6.89
C LEU A 565 -28.26 -14.21 -7.62
N LYS A 566 -28.02 -14.30 -8.94
CA LYS A 566 -28.45 -15.45 -9.76
C LYS A 566 -27.98 -16.76 -9.13
N ASP A 567 -26.71 -16.84 -8.77
CA ASP A 567 -26.11 -18.05 -8.20
C ASP A 567 -26.70 -18.36 -6.82
N LEU A 568 -27.05 -17.35 -6.01
CA LEU A 568 -27.69 -17.51 -4.70
C LEU A 568 -29.16 -17.96 -4.80
N MET A 569 -29.88 -17.57 -5.87
CA MET A 569 -31.29 -17.92 -6.10
C MET A 569 -31.47 -19.24 -6.87
N VAL A 570 -30.52 -19.61 -7.74
CA VAL A 570 -30.60 -20.83 -8.57
C VAL A 570 -29.98 -22.05 -7.88
N ASN A 571 -28.84 -21.89 -7.20
CA ASN A 571 -28.15 -23.03 -6.61
C ASN A 571 -28.90 -23.56 -5.38
N THR A 572 -29.71 -24.58 -5.60
CA THR A 572 -30.33 -25.40 -4.55
C THR A 572 -29.25 -26.24 -3.88
N ARG A 573 -28.91 -25.93 -2.62
CA ARG A 573 -27.92 -26.70 -1.86
C ARG A 573 -28.61 -27.49 -0.75
N SER A 574 -28.26 -28.77 -0.63
CA SER A 574 -28.51 -29.60 0.55
C SER A 574 -27.87 -28.88 1.74
N SER A 575 -28.68 -28.27 2.60
CA SER A 575 -28.30 -27.52 3.81
C SER A 575 -27.08 -26.59 3.68
N ALA A 576 -27.27 -25.27 3.84
CA ALA A 576 -26.16 -24.31 3.91
C ALA A 576 -25.09 -24.64 4.99
N ALA A 577 -25.42 -25.50 5.96
CA ALA A 577 -24.44 -26.07 6.89
C ALA A 577 -23.53 -27.11 6.22
N GLU A 578 -24.05 -28.00 5.35
CA GLU A 578 -23.30 -29.07 4.69
C GLU A 578 -22.31 -28.55 3.65
N VAL A 579 -22.61 -27.48 2.89
CA VAL A 579 -21.65 -27.00 1.88
C VAL A 579 -20.51 -26.21 2.49
N ALA A 580 -20.77 -25.43 3.54
CA ALA A 580 -19.70 -24.74 4.26
C ALA A 580 -18.94 -25.68 5.21
N ASP A 581 -19.57 -26.75 5.72
CA ASP A 581 -18.85 -27.89 6.32
C ASP A 581 -18.03 -28.64 5.28
N ASN A 582 -18.54 -28.94 4.09
CA ASN A 582 -17.79 -29.64 3.05
C ASN A 582 -16.67 -28.78 2.46
N LEU A 583 -16.83 -27.45 2.45
CA LEU A 583 -15.80 -26.49 2.04
C LEU A 583 -14.76 -26.20 3.14
N SER A 584 -15.12 -26.32 4.42
CA SER A 584 -14.18 -26.22 5.56
C SER A 584 -13.49 -27.55 5.88
N LYS A 585 -14.16 -28.68 5.63
CA LYS A 585 -13.67 -30.06 5.81
C LYS A 585 -13.04 -30.64 4.55
N LEU A 586 -12.62 -29.81 3.60
CA LEU A 586 -11.98 -30.23 2.35
C LEU A 586 -10.54 -30.74 2.61
N SER A 587 -10.44 -31.81 3.38
CA SER A 587 -9.31 -32.72 3.49
C SER A 587 -9.60 -33.91 2.58
N LEU A 588 -9.04 -33.88 1.37
CA LEU A 588 -9.18 -34.96 0.39
C LEU A 588 -8.35 -36.18 0.82
N SER A 589 -8.98 -37.09 1.55
CA SER A 589 -8.65 -38.53 1.53
C SER A 589 -9.94 -39.31 1.73
N GLU A 590 -10.36 -40.03 0.69
CA GLU A 590 -11.55 -40.89 0.71
C GLU A 590 -11.43 -41.99 1.76
N LYS A 591 -12.50 -42.20 2.54
CA LYS A 591 -13.05 -43.54 2.83
C LYS A 591 -14.41 -43.48 3.54
N ASP A 592 -15.21 -44.50 3.21
CA ASP A 592 -16.65 -44.66 3.37
C ASP A 592 -17.22 -44.75 4.79
N GLY A 593 -18.49 -44.35 4.90
CA GLY A 593 -19.53 -45.21 5.46
C GLY A 593 -20.13 -44.82 6.82
N SER A 594 -21.31 -44.18 6.82
CA SER A 594 -22.51 -44.70 7.54
C SER A 594 -23.74 -43.79 7.43
N SER A 595 -24.86 -44.44 7.04
CA SER A 595 -26.29 -44.19 7.30
C SER A 595 -26.78 -42.76 7.60
N LYS A 596 -27.43 -42.10 6.63
CA LYS A 596 -28.18 -40.84 6.82
C LYS A 596 -29.69 -41.01 6.60
N ARG A 597 -30.47 -40.43 7.52
CA ARG A 597 -31.93 -40.21 7.47
C ARG A 597 -32.33 -39.42 6.19
N PRO A 598 -33.61 -39.41 5.78
CA PRO A 598 -34.03 -38.76 4.53
C PRO A 598 -33.63 -37.28 4.51
N VAL A 599 -32.90 -36.88 3.48
CA VAL A 599 -32.40 -35.51 3.27
C VAL A 599 -33.59 -34.63 2.90
N LEU A 600 -33.80 -33.54 3.65
CA LEU A 600 -34.79 -32.51 3.30
C LEU A 600 -34.47 -31.92 1.92
N PRO A 601 -35.48 -31.55 1.11
CA PRO A 601 -35.25 -31.03 -0.23
C PRO A 601 -34.35 -29.79 -0.19
N PRO A 602 -33.37 -29.69 -1.11
CA PRO A 602 -32.40 -28.60 -1.14
C PRO A 602 -33.14 -27.28 -1.43
N ARG A 603 -32.87 -26.25 -0.62
CA ARG A 603 -33.48 -24.92 -0.76
C ARG A 603 -32.43 -23.94 -1.30
N PRO A 604 -32.82 -22.99 -2.17
CA PRO A 604 -31.92 -21.91 -2.56
C PRO A 604 -31.61 -21.02 -1.36
N TYR A 605 -30.52 -20.25 -1.44
CA TYR A 605 -30.11 -19.38 -0.33
C TYR A 605 -31.03 -18.17 -0.19
N ILE A 606 -31.42 -17.59 -1.33
CA ILE A 606 -32.42 -16.52 -1.40
C ILE A 606 -33.68 -17.12 -2.00
N LEU A 607 -34.78 -17.07 -1.24
CA LEU A 607 -36.08 -17.51 -1.71
C LEU A 607 -36.66 -16.52 -2.73
N VAL A 608 -37.24 -17.04 -3.80
CA VAL A 608 -38.02 -16.22 -4.73
C VAL A 608 -39.39 -16.01 -4.09
N ASN A 609 -39.74 -14.76 -3.80
CA ASN A 609 -41.06 -14.37 -3.32
C ASN A 609 -41.59 -13.20 -4.18
N ASP A 610 -42.88 -12.90 -4.05
CA ASP A 610 -43.55 -11.90 -4.89
C ASP A 610 -42.92 -10.50 -4.74
N ASP A 611 -42.55 -10.12 -3.51
CA ASP A 611 -41.93 -8.83 -3.23
C ASP A 611 -40.57 -8.68 -3.94
N ARG A 612 -39.70 -9.70 -3.86
CA ARG A 612 -38.38 -9.68 -4.51
C ARG A 612 -38.49 -9.75 -6.03
N MET A 613 -39.47 -10.50 -6.55
CA MET A 613 -39.77 -10.51 -7.98
C MET A 613 -40.17 -9.13 -8.48
N ALA A 614 -41.05 -8.43 -7.75
CA ALA A 614 -41.48 -7.09 -8.08
C ALA A 614 -40.31 -6.09 -8.05
N VAL A 615 -39.48 -6.12 -7.00
CA VAL A 615 -38.29 -5.25 -6.89
C VAL A 615 -37.31 -5.47 -8.05
N LEU A 616 -36.96 -6.73 -8.34
CA LEU A 616 -36.02 -7.05 -9.42
C LEU A 616 -36.59 -6.76 -10.81
N HIS A 617 -37.91 -6.92 -10.99
CA HIS A 617 -38.59 -6.50 -12.21
C HIS A 617 -38.52 -4.98 -12.39
N SER A 618 -38.83 -4.20 -11.35
CA SER A 618 -38.73 -2.73 -11.40
C SER A 618 -37.31 -2.26 -11.73
N LEU A 619 -36.28 -2.87 -11.11
CA LEU A 619 -34.88 -2.55 -11.40
C LEU A 619 -34.49 -2.87 -12.85
N ALA A 620 -34.96 -4.00 -13.39
CA ALA A 620 -34.75 -4.36 -14.79
C ALA A 620 -35.45 -3.37 -15.74
N MET A 621 -36.67 -2.95 -15.43
CA MET A 621 -37.41 -1.95 -16.21
C MET A 621 -36.71 -0.59 -16.21
N MET A 622 -36.19 -0.15 -15.06
CA MET A 622 -35.35 1.05 -14.97
C MET A 622 -34.11 0.91 -15.86
N SER A 623 -33.42 -0.24 -15.82
CA SER A 623 -32.27 -0.48 -16.71
C SER A 623 -32.65 -0.40 -18.19
N ILE A 624 -33.81 -0.93 -18.60
CA ILE A 624 -34.31 -0.83 -19.97
C ILE A 624 -34.58 0.64 -20.36
N GLU A 625 -35.18 1.42 -19.45
CA GLU A 625 -35.43 2.85 -19.68
C GLU A 625 -34.15 3.66 -19.81
N THR A 626 -33.15 3.41 -18.95
CA THR A 626 -31.83 4.03 -19.05
C THR A 626 -31.16 3.68 -20.37
N THR A 627 -31.19 2.42 -20.81
CA THR A 627 -30.62 2.00 -22.11
C THR A 627 -31.35 2.61 -23.30
N LYS A 628 -32.67 2.86 -23.21
CA LYS A 628 -33.42 3.57 -24.26
C LYS A 628 -33.01 5.03 -24.40
N SER A 629 -32.72 5.68 -23.28
CA SER A 629 -32.30 7.08 -23.25
C SER A 629 -30.85 7.25 -23.69
N GLU A 630 -29.97 6.34 -23.24
CA GLU A 630 -28.53 6.37 -23.48
C GLU A 630 -27.99 5.00 -23.91
N LEU A 631 -27.67 4.88 -25.21
CA LEU A 631 -27.14 3.65 -25.79
C LEU A 631 -25.63 3.54 -25.52
N ASN A 632 -25.28 3.02 -24.36
CA ASN A 632 -23.90 2.76 -23.93
C ASN A 632 -23.62 1.24 -23.86
N PRO A 633 -22.45 0.74 -24.34
CA PRO A 633 -22.04 -0.66 -24.18
C PRO A 633 -22.20 -1.20 -22.75
N ASN A 634 -21.92 -0.39 -21.72
CA ASN A 634 -22.05 -0.79 -20.33
C ASN A 634 -23.51 -1.01 -19.92
N ASN A 635 -24.42 -0.13 -20.37
CA ASN A 635 -25.86 -0.27 -20.11
C ASN A 635 -26.43 -1.50 -20.83
N LEU A 636 -25.98 -1.76 -22.07
CA LEU A 636 -26.36 -2.95 -22.83
C LEU A 636 -25.86 -4.23 -22.15
N ARG A 637 -24.65 -4.21 -21.59
CA ARG A 637 -24.09 -5.34 -20.83
C ARG A 637 -24.86 -5.63 -19.54
N LEU A 638 -25.31 -4.59 -18.83
CA LEU A 638 -26.19 -4.74 -17.67
C LEU A 638 -27.52 -5.37 -18.08
N LEU A 639 -28.17 -4.85 -19.12
CA LEU A 639 -29.43 -5.36 -19.64
C LEU A 639 -29.29 -6.84 -20.09
N LEU A 640 -28.22 -7.18 -20.79
CA LEU A 640 -27.91 -8.55 -21.17
C LEU A 640 -27.80 -9.46 -19.93
N THR A 641 -27.19 -8.96 -18.86
CA THR A 641 -27.04 -9.72 -17.61
C THR A 641 -28.39 -9.94 -16.93
N TYR A 642 -29.30 -8.97 -16.95
CA TYR A 642 -30.69 -9.14 -16.51
C TYR A 642 -31.44 -10.17 -17.34
N LEU A 643 -31.33 -10.13 -18.67
CA LEU A 643 -31.97 -11.13 -19.53
C LEU A 643 -31.46 -12.55 -19.20
N HIS A 644 -30.14 -12.73 -19.09
CA HIS A 644 -29.57 -14.01 -18.67
C HIS A 644 -30.00 -14.45 -17.27
N PHE A 645 -30.16 -13.52 -16.33
CA PHE A 645 -30.70 -13.79 -15.00
C PHE A 645 -32.13 -14.35 -15.10
N PHE A 646 -33.02 -13.68 -15.83
CA PHE A 646 -34.40 -14.11 -16.00
C PHE A 646 -34.54 -15.42 -16.78
N THR A 647 -33.75 -15.62 -17.83
CA THR A 647 -33.72 -16.88 -18.58
C THR A 647 -33.41 -18.07 -17.68
N LYS A 648 -32.55 -17.91 -16.67
CA LYS A 648 -32.21 -18.99 -15.73
C LYS A 648 -33.23 -19.21 -14.63
N LEU A 649 -33.92 -18.16 -14.18
CA LEU A 649 -34.93 -18.22 -13.12
C LEU A 649 -36.36 -18.37 -13.61
N GLN A 650 -36.57 -18.40 -14.94
CA GLN A 650 -37.86 -18.58 -15.62
C GLN A 650 -38.81 -19.61 -14.98
N PRO A 651 -38.39 -20.82 -14.54
CA PRO A 651 -39.34 -21.80 -13.99
C PRO A 651 -39.98 -21.37 -12.66
N ASN A 652 -39.32 -20.48 -11.90
CA ASN A 652 -39.76 -20.03 -10.58
C ASN A 652 -40.20 -18.56 -10.58
N TRP A 653 -40.44 -17.98 -11.76
CA TRP A 653 -40.72 -16.55 -11.93
C TRP A 653 -42.11 -16.30 -12.52
N ASP A 654 -42.68 -15.13 -12.25
CA ASP A 654 -43.97 -14.72 -12.83
C ASP A 654 -43.87 -14.52 -14.36
N LYS A 655 -44.66 -15.30 -15.11
CA LYS A 655 -44.73 -15.24 -16.57
C LYS A 655 -45.21 -13.89 -17.10
N HIS A 656 -46.09 -13.18 -16.38
CA HIS A 656 -46.58 -11.87 -16.79
C HIS A 656 -45.45 -10.84 -16.78
N LEU A 657 -44.69 -10.79 -15.67
CA LEU A 657 -43.53 -9.91 -15.52
C LEU A 657 -42.45 -10.19 -16.57
N LEU A 658 -42.17 -11.47 -16.85
CA LEU A 658 -41.21 -11.84 -17.90
C LEU A 658 -41.68 -11.44 -19.31
N THR A 659 -42.99 -11.54 -19.58
CA THR A 659 -43.57 -11.14 -20.87
C THR A 659 -43.48 -9.62 -21.06
N GLU A 660 -43.66 -8.86 -19.98
CA GLU A 660 -43.51 -7.40 -19.98
C GLU A 660 -42.07 -6.98 -20.29
N ILE A 661 -41.08 -7.58 -19.62
CA ILE A 661 -39.65 -7.37 -19.91
C ILE A 661 -39.32 -7.69 -21.37
N ASN A 662 -39.79 -8.84 -21.88
CA ASN A 662 -39.53 -9.25 -23.26
C ASN A 662 -40.11 -8.25 -24.27
N LYS A 663 -41.35 -7.81 -24.04
CA LYS A 663 -42.04 -6.84 -24.89
C LYS A 663 -41.32 -5.49 -24.88
N GLU A 664 -40.94 -5.01 -23.70
CA GLU A 664 -40.34 -3.68 -23.57
C GLU A 664 -38.90 -3.63 -24.10
N THR A 665 -38.17 -4.73 -23.96
CA THR A 665 -36.84 -4.92 -24.59
C THR A 665 -36.98 -4.97 -26.12
N SER A 666 -37.96 -5.69 -26.66
CA SER A 666 -38.22 -5.73 -28.12
C SER A 666 -38.52 -4.34 -28.69
N LYS A 667 -39.36 -3.54 -28.00
CA LYS A 667 -39.63 -2.15 -28.41
C LYS A 667 -38.37 -1.28 -28.38
N MET A 668 -37.47 -1.49 -27.43
CA MET A 668 -36.19 -0.78 -27.39
C MET A 668 -35.33 -1.16 -28.60
N LEU A 669 -35.21 -2.46 -28.89
CA LEU A 669 -34.41 -2.98 -30.01
C LEU A 669 -34.95 -2.54 -31.39
N GLU A 670 -36.26 -2.27 -31.52
CA GLU A 670 -36.88 -1.76 -32.75
C GLU A 670 -36.57 -0.28 -33.03
N ARG A 671 -36.23 0.51 -32.01
CA ARG A 671 -36.00 1.97 -32.13
C ARG A 671 -34.59 2.33 -32.59
N HIS A 672 -33.61 1.44 -32.45
CA HIS A 672 -32.20 1.73 -32.74
C HIS A 672 -31.70 0.93 -33.96
N PRO A 673 -30.97 1.57 -34.91
CA PRO A 673 -30.41 0.88 -36.07
C PRO A 673 -29.30 -0.11 -35.67
N LYS A 674 -29.16 -1.19 -36.46
CA LYS A 674 -28.60 -2.49 -36.04
C LYS A 674 -27.07 -2.62 -35.90
N ASP A 675 -26.24 -1.64 -36.27
CA ASP A 675 -24.93 -2.04 -36.83
C ASP A 675 -23.65 -1.47 -36.20
N GLU A 676 -23.66 -0.85 -35.00
CA GLU A 676 -22.41 -0.28 -34.44
C GLU A 676 -21.87 -0.93 -33.15
N ILE A 677 -22.67 -1.67 -32.38
CA ILE A 677 -22.25 -2.20 -31.06
C ILE A 677 -22.53 -3.73 -30.95
N PRO A 678 -21.49 -4.58 -30.78
CA PRO A 678 -21.65 -6.05 -30.65
C PRO A 678 -22.63 -6.47 -29.54
N GLU A 679 -22.63 -5.77 -28.41
CA GLU A 679 -23.50 -6.01 -27.25
C GLU A 679 -24.98 -5.94 -27.61
N PHE A 680 -25.36 -5.10 -28.57
CA PHE A 680 -26.74 -4.99 -29.05
C PHE A 680 -27.24 -6.30 -29.68
N THR A 681 -26.37 -6.99 -30.43
CA THR A 681 -26.68 -8.29 -31.03
C THR A 681 -26.86 -9.36 -29.96
N PHE A 682 -26.02 -9.35 -28.91
CA PHE A 682 -26.16 -10.29 -27.79
C PHE A 682 -27.45 -10.07 -26.99
N VAL A 683 -27.83 -8.81 -26.73
CA VAL A 683 -29.11 -8.47 -26.08
C VAL A 683 -30.28 -8.98 -26.89
N LYS A 684 -30.25 -8.81 -28.22
CA LYS A 684 -31.29 -9.33 -29.12
C LYS A 684 -31.41 -10.85 -29.03
N ILE A 685 -30.31 -11.58 -29.13
CA ILE A 685 -30.30 -13.05 -29.03
C ILE A 685 -30.85 -13.51 -27.67
N ALA A 686 -30.44 -12.86 -26.58
CA ALA A 686 -30.90 -13.21 -25.23
C ALA A 686 -32.41 -12.93 -25.06
N ASN A 687 -32.92 -11.84 -25.62
CA ASN A 687 -34.34 -11.50 -25.57
C ASN A 687 -35.19 -12.45 -26.43
N ASP A 688 -34.72 -12.82 -27.62
CA ASP A 688 -35.38 -13.79 -28.49
C ASP A 688 -35.48 -15.16 -27.79
N ASN A 689 -34.39 -15.61 -27.13
CA ASN A 689 -34.36 -16.84 -26.33
C ASN A 689 -35.37 -16.80 -25.16
N LEU A 690 -35.42 -15.70 -24.41
CA LEU A 690 -36.43 -15.53 -23.35
C LEU A 690 -37.86 -15.62 -23.93
N GLY A 691 -38.10 -15.01 -25.09
CA GLY A 691 -39.39 -15.05 -25.79
C GLY A 691 -39.77 -16.46 -26.28
N GLU A 692 -38.82 -17.27 -26.74
CA GLU A 692 -39.05 -18.68 -27.09
C GLU A 692 -39.40 -19.52 -25.87
N LEU A 693 -38.72 -19.31 -24.75
CA LEU A 693 -38.97 -20.01 -23.48
C LEU A 693 -40.31 -19.63 -22.82
N LEU A 694 -40.90 -18.48 -23.15
CA LEU A 694 -42.22 -18.06 -22.67
C LEU A 694 -43.37 -18.63 -23.50
N LYS A 695 -43.09 -19.08 -24.74
CA LYS A 695 -44.07 -19.72 -25.64
C LYS A 695 -44.24 -21.22 -25.37
N ASN A 696 -43.22 -21.83 -24.77
CA ASN A 696 -43.22 -23.21 -24.26
C ASN A 696 -43.67 -23.23 -22.79
#